data_AF-A0A0L1JHK1-F1
#
_entry.id   AF-A0A0L1JHK1-F1
#
_cell.length_a   1.000
_cell.length_b   1.000
_cell.length_c   1.000
_cell.angle_alpha   90.00
_cell.angle_beta   90.00
_cell.angle_gamma   90.00
#
_symmetry.space_group_name_H-M   'P 1'
#
loop_
_entity.id
_entity.type
_entity.pdbx_description
1 polymer ?
#
loop_
_entity_poly.entity_id
_entity_poly.type
_entity_poly.pdbx_seq_one_letter_code
_entity_poly.pdbx_strand_id
1 'polypeptide(L)'
;MRRTPLSRIAGWAKRRKDHDSEDTSAMEPAESRERSAGNQYHYRPLPRGYIRLLRLLPSEERDSHIQGCLFSYPLERLAGKTHLYEAISYVWGGLNGCQSISLEDCDFPVTANLHTALLHIRDPYIERIIWIDAVCINQKDLKERGEQVRRMAEIYIRAKSVIVWLGNSAHYSDEALEKIRIAAHRPHSVDDKFTKEAVFSLLQRPWFKRIWVLQEVAAARQILIKCGATEMDGYVFCVGLTSGSFESLYKDFPELQAVVLPVAFLMRESLFRPKVIQSISSEFSLNIRPLSDLLEMYHTREATRQHDKLFALLGMCSDESIPTALLPDYSTPWATLFARLVRFLLGRAVYISTYDQSECALISGWGYILGKVLSAKRSQREDGQEVSFATKDTDGSFGPQIQWHLPALAKPVQVGDLVCQLQGAAKPTIIRLCRDSFSIIMIAAPLELRQPKHNTRLTLPLSWDWQDPYWKLSDQKDAQSSLNSRLPGYSGHRNGSLSGDPDGLWRAALVLEAAEEYRIAADKFQQALSRYKETMRANNTRKAACTEQSDTVPEELHGLNPLELGQLKNWTFKLKFKQGGVIGYGTAFSIAVPDVEKAVLLTARRNLIDKKGYPSEDLEIYNEHGLVTSIHSGHMEIFLSACDPNCASNTSMDPGYGALLVDMKVESHCRGYGFALILGQTNLKGDGLGVCGYPNLGKLSRSTGLCLSCQNDRMTYNAIVVPGMSGSPVFLSHNGYATVVGIHIDPSGVGGWCVRLTAEVLEEIFGWANAIYTNKCLRVLPTGRVPREGCYLHFPPDREYGIAAIGQQVPPTTFDILPSYASSATGRIKLYVFRFRAPPKWPRPTQKWVQWDIAIRIVRLTSSLHQSNSVKLDSMLEGSQNIFRLSVEDNQLMIPIPHFDQQNRPVYHAQFCFVLAVQGQGCGGL
;
A
#
# COMPACT_ATOMS: atom_id res chain seq x y z
N MET A 1 -60.95 -23.35 0.61
CA MET A 1 -61.00 -22.91 -0.80
C MET A 1 -60.47 -21.47 -0.88
N ARG A 2 -59.46 -21.25 -1.74
CA ARG A 2 -58.97 -19.97 -2.34
C ARG A 2 -58.71 -18.79 -1.38
N ARG A 3 -57.49 -18.48 -0.91
CA ARG A 3 -56.23 -18.07 -1.59
C ARG A 3 -56.41 -16.96 -2.65
N THR A 4 -55.89 -15.77 -2.33
CA THR A 4 -55.36 -14.75 -3.26
C THR A 4 -54.27 -13.90 -2.54
N PRO A 5 -53.31 -13.29 -3.27
CA PRO A 5 -51.88 -13.35 -2.90
C PRO A 5 -51.12 -12.00 -2.84
N LEU A 6 -49.85 -12.10 -2.41
CA LEU A 6 -48.74 -11.14 -2.45
C LEU A 6 -48.33 -10.68 -3.88
N SER A 7 -47.90 -9.41 -4.02
CA SER A 7 -46.79 -8.87 -4.86
C SER A 7 -46.99 -7.35 -5.11
N ARG A 8 -46.02 -6.46 -5.40
CA ARG A 8 -44.55 -6.30 -5.27
C ARG A 8 -44.24 -4.82 -5.67
N ILE A 9 -43.32 -4.18 -4.96
CA ILE A 9 -42.15 -3.39 -5.46
C ILE A 9 -42.30 -1.99 -6.13
N ALA A 10 -41.50 -1.07 -5.56
CA ALA A 10 -40.67 0.03 -6.12
C ALA A 10 -41.25 1.41 -6.51
N GLY A 11 -40.57 2.43 -6.00
CA GLY A 11 -40.21 3.63 -6.76
C GLY A 11 -40.05 4.88 -5.89
N TRP A 12 -38.81 5.30 -5.61
CA TRP A 12 -38.29 6.63 -5.96
C TRP A 12 -37.06 7.04 -5.15
N ALA A 13 -35.93 7.12 -5.85
CA ALA A 13 -34.86 8.06 -5.58
C ALA A 13 -34.46 8.71 -6.90
N LYS A 14 -34.21 10.03 -6.85
CA LYS A 14 -33.34 10.84 -7.72
C LYS A 14 -34.00 11.82 -8.72
N ARG A 15 -34.01 13.10 -8.34
CA ARG A 15 -33.73 14.36 -9.09
C ARG A 15 -34.14 15.52 -8.16
N ARG A 16 -33.37 16.57 -7.87
CA ARG A 16 -32.58 17.48 -8.72
C ARG A 16 -31.43 18.12 -7.93
N LYS A 17 -30.43 18.58 -8.68
CA LYS A 17 -29.39 19.54 -8.32
C LYS A 17 -29.68 20.84 -9.09
N ASP A 18 -29.23 21.96 -8.53
CA ASP A 18 -28.91 23.26 -9.16
C ASP A 18 -30.05 24.27 -9.45
N HIS A 19 -30.08 25.35 -8.65
CA HIS A 19 -30.27 26.74 -9.10
C HIS A 19 -29.69 27.71 -8.04
N ASP A 20 -28.71 28.52 -8.47
CA ASP A 20 -28.06 29.62 -7.75
C ASP A 20 -28.70 30.98 -8.13
N SER A 21 -28.55 31.97 -7.22
CA SER A 21 -28.57 33.46 -7.37
C SER A 21 -29.85 34.11 -7.93
N GLU A 22 -30.37 35.27 -7.51
CA GLU A 22 -30.09 36.42 -6.61
C GLU A 22 -31.51 37.01 -6.33
N ASP A 23 -31.83 37.73 -5.25
CA ASP A 23 -31.58 39.17 -5.14
C ASP A 23 -32.02 39.73 -3.75
N THR A 24 -31.37 40.83 -3.39
CA THR A 24 -31.32 41.53 -2.09
C THR A 24 -32.53 42.40 -1.72
N SER A 25 -32.84 42.54 -0.41
CA SER A 25 -33.15 43.85 0.19
C SER A 25 -33.08 43.83 1.73
N ALA A 26 -32.69 44.97 2.28
CA ALA A 26 -32.20 45.24 3.62
C ALA A 26 -33.26 45.22 4.74
N MET A 27 -32.84 44.80 5.95
CA MET A 27 -33.40 45.33 7.20
C MET A 27 -32.32 45.31 8.29
N GLU A 28 -31.97 46.49 8.77
CA GLU A 28 -31.03 46.77 9.87
C GLU A 28 -31.68 46.58 11.26
N PRO A 29 -30.89 46.57 12.36
CA PRO A 29 -31.05 45.61 13.46
C PRO A 29 -31.90 46.13 14.63
N ALA A 30 -32.64 45.22 15.26
CA ALA A 30 -33.19 45.43 16.60
C ALA A 30 -32.14 45.03 17.66
N GLU A 31 -31.83 45.98 18.53
CA GLU A 31 -30.88 45.92 19.65
C GLU A 31 -30.91 44.59 20.42
N SER A 32 -29.84 43.79 20.28
CA SER A 32 -29.56 42.71 21.21
C SER A 32 -28.47 43.18 22.17
N ARG A 33 -28.84 43.23 23.46
CA ARG A 33 -27.95 43.51 24.58
C ARG A 33 -26.67 42.69 24.44
N GLU A 34 -25.53 43.36 24.46
CA GLU A 34 -24.19 42.79 24.58
C GLU A 34 -24.17 41.80 25.76
N ARG A 35 -24.27 40.50 25.45
CA ARG A 35 -23.78 39.46 26.37
C ARG A 35 -22.28 39.44 26.18
N SER A 36 -21.56 39.91 27.20
CA SER A 36 -20.10 39.79 27.34
C SER A 36 -19.61 38.46 26.77
N ALA A 37 -18.57 38.50 25.94
CA ALA A 37 -17.87 37.31 25.45
C ALA A 37 -17.55 36.38 26.64
N GLY A 38 -18.33 35.31 26.77
CA GLY A 38 -18.35 34.46 27.96
C GLY A 38 -17.04 33.71 28.16
N ASN A 39 -16.60 33.65 29.42
CA ASN A 39 -15.45 32.87 29.89
C ASN A 39 -15.53 31.42 29.40
N GLN A 40 -14.84 31.11 28.30
CA GLN A 40 -14.64 29.73 27.86
C GLN A 40 -13.67 29.04 28.82
N TYR A 41 -13.97 27.82 29.25
CA TYR A 41 -13.07 27.04 30.10
C TYR A 41 -11.73 26.75 29.40
N HIS A 42 -10.62 27.02 30.09
CA HIS A 42 -9.26 26.76 29.59
C HIS A 42 -8.60 25.62 30.37
N TYR A 43 -8.21 24.57 29.66
CA TYR A 43 -7.52 23.43 30.26
C TYR A 43 -6.12 23.80 30.75
N ARG A 44 -5.81 23.43 31.99
CA ARG A 44 -4.44 23.47 32.51
C ARG A 44 -3.63 22.29 31.96
N PRO A 45 -2.37 22.48 31.53
CA PRO A 45 -1.50 21.39 31.07
C PRO A 45 -1.33 20.31 32.15
N LEU A 46 -1.33 19.04 31.74
CA LEU A 46 -1.13 17.90 32.64
C LEU A 46 0.37 17.56 32.77
N PRO A 47 0.88 17.33 33.99
CA PRO A 47 2.19 16.71 34.16
C PRO A 47 2.20 15.26 33.67
N ARG A 48 3.38 14.73 33.35
CA ARG A 48 3.54 13.32 32.96
C ARG A 48 3.03 12.39 34.06
N GLY A 49 2.23 11.39 33.68
CA GLY A 49 1.65 10.40 34.60
C GLY A 49 0.36 10.85 35.29
N TYR A 50 -0.15 12.06 35.02
CA TYR A 50 -1.38 12.58 35.61
C TYR A 50 -2.60 12.43 34.68
N ILE A 51 -3.77 12.45 35.28
CA ILE A 51 -5.08 12.55 34.62
C ILE A 51 -5.85 13.72 35.23
N ARG A 52 -6.91 14.22 34.57
CA ARG A 52 -7.89 15.10 35.23
C ARG A 52 -9.05 14.28 35.76
N LEU A 53 -9.62 14.71 36.87
CA LEU A 53 -10.86 14.18 37.43
C LEU A 53 -11.85 15.32 37.63
N LEU A 54 -13.12 15.03 37.38
CA LEU A 54 -14.24 15.91 37.68
C LEU A 54 -14.70 15.65 39.11
N ARG A 55 -14.68 16.69 39.94
CA ARG A 55 -15.45 16.75 41.17
C ARG A 55 -16.84 17.28 40.82
N LEU A 56 -17.83 16.40 40.81
CA LEU A 56 -19.24 16.72 40.56
C LEU A 56 -19.89 17.11 41.89
N LEU A 57 -20.40 18.34 41.96
CA LEU A 57 -21.02 18.86 43.19
C LEU A 57 -22.44 18.31 43.39
N PRO A 58 -22.86 18.09 44.65
CA PRO A 58 -24.18 17.59 44.96
C PRO A 58 -25.27 18.66 44.78
N SER A 59 -26.53 18.23 44.65
CA SER A 59 -27.69 19.11 44.65
C SER A 59 -28.96 18.34 45.00
N GLU A 60 -29.74 18.84 45.95
CA GLU A 60 -31.05 18.28 46.31
C GLU A 60 -32.04 18.39 45.14
N GLU A 61 -32.02 19.52 44.43
CA GLU A 61 -32.82 19.71 43.22
C GLU A 61 -32.20 18.94 42.05
N ARG A 62 -32.89 17.89 41.60
CA ARG A 62 -32.39 16.98 40.55
C ARG A 62 -32.07 17.69 39.24
N ASP A 63 -32.88 18.66 38.84
CA ASP A 63 -32.77 19.36 37.55
C ASP A 63 -32.01 20.68 37.66
N SER A 64 -31.43 21.00 38.83
CA SER A 64 -30.60 22.19 38.99
C SER A 64 -29.39 22.12 38.07
N HIS A 65 -28.85 23.29 37.71
CA HIS A 65 -27.68 23.38 36.85
C HIS A 65 -26.50 22.57 37.43
N ILE A 66 -25.82 21.80 36.57
CA ILE A 66 -24.74 20.91 37.01
C ILE A 66 -23.47 21.73 37.23
N GLN A 67 -22.87 21.60 38.41
CA GLN A 67 -21.65 22.29 38.78
C GLN A 67 -20.53 21.31 39.12
N GLY A 68 -19.30 21.66 38.77
CA GLY A 68 -18.13 20.85 39.12
C GLY A 68 -16.81 21.58 38.99
N CYS A 69 -15.73 20.89 39.38
CA CYS A 69 -14.36 21.40 39.31
C CYS A 69 -13.43 20.32 38.76
N LEU A 70 -12.52 20.68 37.85
CA LEU A 70 -11.50 19.77 37.35
C LEU A 70 -10.21 19.90 38.16
N PHE A 71 -9.61 18.79 38.55
CA PHE A 71 -8.31 18.80 39.24
C PHE A 71 -7.39 17.71 38.70
N SER A 72 -6.07 17.97 38.78
CA SER A 72 -5.04 17.02 38.35
C SER A 72 -4.81 15.93 39.39
N TYR A 73 -4.73 14.68 38.95
CA TYR A 73 -4.61 13.50 39.81
C TYR A 73 -3.47 12.58 39.34
N PRO A 74 -2.52 12.21 40.23
CA PRO A 74 -1.43 11.31 39.88
C PRO A 74 -1.91 9.85 39.85
N LEU A 75 -1.84 9.22 38.67
CA LEU A 75 -2.30 7.84 38.51
C LEU A 75 -1.28 6.80 39.02
N GLU A 76 0.01 7.11 38.93
CA GLU A 76 1.11 6.14 39.16
C GLU A 76 1.61 6.09 40.62
N ARG A 77 1.36 7.12 41.44
CA ARG A 77 2.02 7.27 42.76
C ARG A 77 1.40 6.45 43.91
N LEU A 78 0.27 5.79 43.67
CA LEU A 78 -0.45 5.02 44.70
C LEU A 78 -0.20 3.51 44.51
N ALA A 79 1.05 3.07 44.65
CA ALA A 79 1.36 1.65 44.71
C ALA A 79 0.67 1.02 45.95
N GLY A 80 -0.21 0.05 45.72
CA GLY A 80 -0.87 -0.72 46.80
C GLY A 80 -2.17 -0.15 47.38
N LYS A 81 -2.72 0.96 46.86
CA LYS A 81 -4.03 1.50 47.28
C LYS A 81 -5.00 1.61 46.10
N THR A 82 -6.28 1.30 46.32
CA THR A 82 -7.35 1.51 45.33
C THR A 82 -7.63 3.00 45.17
N HIS A 83 -7.66 3.48 43.93
CA HIS A 83 -8.10 4.85 43.65
C HIS A 83 -9.62 4.94 43.89
N LEU A 84 -10.07 6.11 44.36
CA LEU A 84 -11.45 6.30 44.82
C LEU A 84 -12.37 6.96 43.78
N TYR A 85 -11.84 7.30 42.60
CA TYR A 85 -12.65 7.86 41.54
C TYR A 85 -13.44 6.77 40.80
N GLU A 86 -14.55 7.18 40.20
CA GLU A 86 -15.39 6.35 39.35
C GLU A 86 -15.15 6.73 37.88
N ALA A 87 -15.36 5.83 36.94
CA ALA A 87 -15.29 6.15 35.51
C ALA A 87 -16.66 5.93 34.85
N ILE A 88 -17.03 6.78 33.89
CA ILE A 88 -18.27 6.61 33.14
C ILE A 88 -17.98 5.93 31.80
N SER A 89 -18.75 4.90 31.49
CA SER A 89 -18.85 4.29 30.16
C SER A 89 -20.20 4.67 29.56
N TYR A 90 -20.21 5.51 28.54
CA TYR A 90 -21.44 6.06 27.95
C TYR A 90 -21.27 6.30 26.46
N VAL A 91 -22.35 6.60 25.74
CA VAL A 91 -22.31 7.02 24.33
C VAL A 91 -22.13 8.53 24.25
N TRP A 92 -21.12 9.03 23.54
CA TRP A 92 -20.94 10.48 23.39
C TRP A 92 -22.18 11.16 22.78
N GLY A 93 -22.73 10.59 21.71
CA GLY A 93 -23.88 11.15 20.99
C GLY A 93 -23.49 12.26 20.01
N GLY A 94 -24.47 12.79 19.28
CA GLY A 94 -24.28 13.93 18.39
C GLY A 94 -24.19 15.26 19.13
N LEU A 95 -23.65 16.29 18.48
CA LEU A 95 -23.59 17.67 19.01
C LEU A 95 -24.93 18.42 18.94
N ASN A 96 -25.97 17.78 18.39
CA ASN A 96 -27.30 18.38 18.31
C ASN A 96 -27.90 18.47 19.73
N GLY A 97 -28.25 19.68 20.17
CA GLY A 97 -28.83 19.91 21.49
C GLY A 97 -27.84 19.88 22.66
N CYS A 98 -26.56 20.25 22.44
CA CYS A 98 -25.58 20.44 23.51
C CYS A 98 -26.14 21.25 24.68
N GLN A 99 -25.83 20.80 25.89
CA GLN A 99 -26.17 21.47 27.16
C GLN A 99 -24.88 22.03 27.77
N SER A 100 -24.99 22.97 28.70
CA SER A 100 -23.83 23.50 29.44
C SER A 100 -23.80 22.92 30.86
N ILE A 101 -22.61 22.67 31.37
CA ILE A 101 -22.34 22.51 32.81
C ILE A 101 -21.38 23.61 33.23
N SER A 102 -21.39 24.00 34.51
CA SER A 102 -20.45 24.96 35.05
C SER A 102 -19.20 24.27 35.59
N LEU A 103 -18.04 24.58 35.01
CA LEU A 103 -16.72 24.15 35.49
C LEU A 103 -15.94 25.36 36.00
N GLU A 104 -15.69 25.44 37.31
CA GLU A 104 -14.99 26.60 37.92
C GLU A 104 -15.62 27.95 37.48
N ASP A 105 -16.95 28.05 37.56
CA ASP A 105 -17.76 29.21 37.14
C ASP A 105 -17.68 29.57 35.64
N CYS A 106 -17.11 28.69 34.82
CA CYS A 106 -17.08 28.83 33.36
C CYS A 106 -18.09 27.86 32.71
N ASP A 107 -18.79 28.32 31.68
CA ASP A 107 -19.67 27.46 30.88
C ASP A 107 -18.85 26.45 30.07
N PHE A 108 -19.18 25.16 30.23
CA PHE A 108 -18.55 24.06 29.51
C PHE A 108 -19.61 23.24 28.75
N PRO A 109 -19.54 23.19 27.41
CA PRO A 109 -20.52 22.45 26.62
C PRO A 109 -20.31 20.93 26.74
N VAL A 110 -21.40 20.21 27.00
CA VAL A 110 -21.48 18.75 27.00
C VAL A 110 -22.61 18.27 26.09
N THR A 111 -22.55 17.01 25.65
CA THR A 111 -23.66 16.43 24.89
C THR A 111 -24.89 16.22 25.77
N ALA A 112 -26.08 16.22 25.18
CA ALA A 112 -27.32 15.97 25.91
C ALA A 112 -27.31 14.62 26.66
N ASN A 113 -26.69 13.59 26.07
CA ASN A 113 -26.58 12.29 26.73
C ASN A 113 -25.67 12.34 27.96
N LEU A 114 -24.53 13.04 27.87
CA LEU A 114 -23.64 13.20 29.03
C LEU A 114 -24.29 14.05 30.13
N HIS A 115 -24.95 15.16 29.77
CA HIS A 115 -25.68 15.99 30.73
C HIS A 115 -26.71 15.16 31.50
N THR A 116 -27.51 14.38 30.76
CA THR A 116 -28.53 13.50 31.36
C THR A 116 -27.90 12.43 32.25
N ALA A 117 -26.78 11.83 31.83
CA ALA A 117 -26.04 10.86 32.65
C ALA A 117 -25.59 11.51 33.97
N LEU A 118 -25.00 12.72 33.90
CA LEU A 118 -24.54 13.46 35.07
C LEU A 118 -25.68 13.81 36.03
N LEU A 119 -26.87 14.19 35.55
CA LEU A 119 -28.05 14.42 36.41
C LEU A 119 -28.45 13.17 37.20
N HIS A 120 -28.36 11.99 36.59
CA HIS A 120 -28.72 10.72 37.23
C HIS A 120 -27.62 10.17 38.14
N ILE A 121 -26.37 10.55 37.90
CA ILE A 121 -25.19 10.13 38.65
C ILE A 121 -24.93 11.09 39.82
N ARG A 122 -25.29 12.37 39.70
CA ARG A 122 -25.19 13.36 40.77
C ARG A 122 -25.93 12.88 42.01
N ASP A 123 -25.24 12.89 43.14
CA ASP A 123 -25.83 12.59 44.43
C ASP A 123 -26.43 13.87 45.05
N PRO A 124 -27.51 13.78 45.84
CA PRO A 124 -28.13 14.96 46.43
C PRO A 124 -27.27 15.66 47.50
N TYR A 125 -26.36 14.93 48.16
CA TYR A 125 -25.67 15.41 49.36
C TYR A 125 -24.15 15.25 49.31
N ILE A 126 -23.64 14.31 48.52
CA ILE A 126 -22.22 13.94 48.51
C ILE A 126 -21.58 14.25 47.16
N GLU A 127 -20.45 14.96 47.16
CA GLU A 127 -19.68 15.16 45.94
C GLU A 127 -19.13 13.84 45.38
N ARG A 128 -19.14 13.69 44.06
CA ARG A 128 -18.59 12.50 43.38
C ARG A 128 -17.34 12.85 42.60
N ILE A 129 -16.34 11.97 42.65
CA ILE A 129 -15.11 12.11 41.89
C ILE A 129 -15.15 11.17 40.69
N ILE A 130 -15.21 11.72 39.49
CA ILE A 130 -15.55 10.98 38.28
C ILE A 130 -14.56 11.30 37.17
N TRP A 131 -14.14 10.27 36.43
CA TRP A 131 -13.43 10.40 35.17
C TRP A 131 -14.40 10.24 34.00
N ILE A 132 -14.36 11.20 33.08
CA ILE A 132 -15.22 11.27 31.89
C ILE A 132 -14.35 11.77 30.74
N ASP A 133 -14.15 10.95 29.72
CA ASP A 133 -13.24 11.24 28.60
C ASP A 133 -13.53 12.58 27.90
N ALA A 134 -14.80 12.92 27.64
CA ALA A 134 -15.17 14.17 26.98
C ALA A 134 -14.88 15.44 27.82
N VAL A 135 -14.73 15.31 29.14
CA VAL A 135 -14.53 16.44 30.07
C VAL A 135 -13.10 16.48 30.60
N CYS A 136 -12.55 15.31 30.96
CA CYS A 136 -11.24 15.19 31.62
C CYS A 136 -10.07 15.24 30.63
N ILE A 137 -10.30 14.95 29.35
CA ILE A 137 -9.30 15.04 28.28
C ILE A 137 -9.54 16.33 27.50
N ASN A 138 -8.47 17.08 27.24
CA ASN A 138 -8.53 18.21 26.32
C ASN A 138 -8.65 17.70 24.89
N GLN A 139 -9.88 17.59 24.39
CA GLN A 139 -10.18 17.02 23.07
C GLN A 139 -9.59 17.83 21.90
N LYS A 140 -9.21 19.10 22.12
CA LYS A 140 -8.59 19.97 21.12
C LYS A 140 -7.07 19.79 21.02
N ASP A 141 -6.41 19.29 22.06
CA ASP A 141 -4.98 18.96 22.05
C ASP A 141 -4.80 17.50 21.62
N LEU A 142 -4.43 17.28 20.36
CA LEU A 142 -4.26 15.93 19.81
C LEU A 142 -3.13 15.15 20.48
N LYS A 143 -2.11 15.83 21.00
CA LYS A 143 -0.99 15.19 21.70
C LYS A 143 -1.45 14.70 23.06
N GLU A 144 -2.08 15.57 23.85
CA GLU A 144 -2.68 15.17 25.12
C GLU A 144 -3.71 14.06 24.93
N ARG A 145 -4.59 14.19 23.93
CA ARG A 145 -5.59 13.18 23.60
C ARG A 145 -4.93 11.83 23.30
N GLY A 146 -3.89 11.79 22.47
CA GLY A 146 -3.15 10.55 22.17
C GLY A 146 -2.56 9.92 23.42
N GLU A 147 -1.92 10.73 24.28
CA GLU A 147 -1.34 10.27 25.56
C GLU A 147 -2.39 9.73 26.53
N GLN A 148 -3.54 10.40 26.68
CA GLN A 148 -4.63 9.97 27.56
C GLN A 148 -5.36 8.72 27.01
N VAL A 149 -5.60 8.66 25.70
CA VAL A 149 -6.20 7.49 25.02
C VAL A 149 -5.34 6.25 25.24
N ARG A 150 -4.02 6.38 25.10
CA ARG A 150 -3.07 5.29 25.38
C ARG A 150 -3.18 4.75 26.81
N ARG A 151 -3.62 5.58 27.76
CA ARG A 151 -3.74 5.22 29.18
C ARG A 151 -5.15 4.82 29.59
N MET A 152 -6.14 4.82 28.69
CA MET A 152 -7.53 4.55 29.05
C MET A 152 -7.69 3.23 29.82
N ALA A 153 -7.03 2.14 29.40
CA ALA A 153 -7.15 0.85 30.08
C ALA A 153 -6.67 0.96 31.54
N GLU A 154 -5.57 1.67 31.75
CA GLU A 154 -5.01 1.93 33.08
C GLU A 154 -5.98 2.78 33.93
N ILE A 155 -6.63 3.78 33.33
CA ILE A 155 -7.60 4.63 34.01
C ILE A 155 -8.83 3.82 34.44
N TYR A 156 -9.39 2.98 33.58
CA TYR A 156 -10.58 2.20 33.92
C TYR A 156 -10.29 1.09 34.94
N ILE A 157 -9.15 0.38 34.85
CA ILE A 157 -8.83 -0.69 35.81
C ILE A 157 -8.48 -0.14 37.20
N ARG A 158 -7.97 1.10 37.27
CA ARG A 158 -7.64 1.77 38.53
C ARG A 158 -8.85 2.43 39.17
N ALA A 159 -9.92 2.69 38.43
CA ALA A 159 -11.17 3.23 38.96
C ALA A 159 -11.76 2.30 40.04
N LYS A 160 -12.41 2.88 41.03
CA LYS A 160 -13.18 2.15 42.06
C LYS A 160 -14.29 1.32 41.42
N SER A 161 -15.03 1.95 40.51
CA SER A 161 -16.16 1.39 39.78
C SER A 161 -16.30 2.06 38.43
N VAL A 162 -16.93 1.35 37.50
CA VAL A 162 -17.30 1.85 36.17
C VAL A 162 -18.81 1.89 36.06
N ILE A 163 -19.36 3.07 35.83
CA ILE A 163 -20.80 3.28 35.64
C ILE A 163 -21.09 3.22 34.15
N VAL A 164 -21.81 2.17 33.74
CA VAL A 164 -22.30 2.01 32.37
C VAL A 164 -23.65 2.71 32.24
N TRP A 165 -23.67 3.81 31.48
CA TRP A 165 -24.88 4.57 31.22
C TRP A 165 -25.51 4.18 29.88
N LEU A 166 -26.69 3.55 29.94
CA LEU A 166 -27.44 3.10 28.77
C LEU A 166 -28.42 4.15 28.22
N GLY A 167 -28.58 5.31 28.87
CA GLY A 167 -29.55 6.35 28.49
C GLY A 167 -30.78 6.39 29.40
N ASN A 168 -31.73 7.28 29.09
CA ASN A 168 -32.98 7.42 29.86
C ASN A 168 -33.86 6.15 29.82
N SER A 169 -34.81 6.09 30.76
CA SER A 169 -35.86 5.08 30.69
C SER A 169 -36.72 5.33 29.44
N ALA A 170 -36.77 4.33 28.57
CA ALA A 170 -37.49 4.37 27.29
C ALA A 170 -37.65 2.96 26.75
N HIS A 171 -38.72 2.72 25.97
CA HIS A 171 -39.00 1.44 25.32
C HIS A 171 -38.96 0.24 26.30
N TYR A 172 -39.62 0.40 27.45
CA TYR A 172 -39.72 -0.64 28.50
C TYR A 172 -38.37 -1.07 29.10
N SER A 173 -37.36 -0.18 29.11
CA SER A 173 -36.01 -0.51 29.60
C SER A 173 -35.95 -0.92 31.08
N ASP A 174 -36.81 -0.35 31.92
CA ASP A 174 -36.84 -0.71 33.35
C ASP A 174 -37.32 -2.16 33.52
N GLU A 175 -38.35 -2.53 32.75
CA GLU A 175 -38.84 -3.91 32.70
C GLU A 175 -37.81 -4.84 32.06
N ALA A 176 -37.15 -4.43 30.97
CA ALA A 176 -36.09 -5.21 30.37
C ALA A 176 -34.97 -5.56 31.37
N LEU A 177 -34.53 -4.57 32.16
CA LEU A 177 -33.57 -4.80 33.24
C LEU A 177 -34.13 -5.78 34.28
N GLU A 178 -35.36 -5.59 34.75
CA GLU A 178 -35.96 -6.50 35.72
C GLU A 178 -36.06 -7.94 35.20
N LYS A 179 -36.40 -8.14 33.92
CA LYS A 179 -36.44 -9.46 33.29
C LYS A 179 -35.07 -10.10 33.18
N ILE A 180 -34.03 -9.33 32.86
CA ILE A 180 -32.64 -9.80 32.88
C ILE A 180 -32.24 -10.24 34.29
N ARG A 181 -32.64 -9.49 35.32
CA ARG A 181 -32.40 -9.84 36.74
C ARG A 181 -33.07 -11.16 37.11
N ILE A 182 -34.32 -11.35 36.72
CA ILE A 182 -35.06 -12.60 36.95
C ILE A 182 -34.38 -13.77 36.23
N ALA A 183 -33.99 -13.58 34.96
CA ALA A 183 -33.30 -14.60 34.17
C ALA A 183 -31.95 -15.01 34.78
N ALA A 184 -31.23 -14.07 35.42
CA ALA A 184 -29.99 -14.37 36.12
C ALA A 184 -30.18 -15.30 37.32
N HIS A 185 -31.33 -15.22 38.00
CA HIS A 185 -31.66 -16.05 39.16
C HIS A 185 -32.39 -17.34 38.80
N ARG A 186 -33.24 -17.31 37.76
CA ARG A 186 -34.09 -18.42 37.31
C ARG A 186 -33.95 -18.60 35.79
N PRO A 187 -32.94 -19.36 35.34
CA PRO A 187 -32.79 -19.70 33.92
C PRO A 187 -34.06 -20.39 33.40
N HIS A 188 -34.48 -20.08 32.16
CA HIS A 188 -35.67 -20.64 31.50
C HIS A 188 -37.04 -20.19 32.03
N SER A 189 -37.09 -19.20 32.93
CA SER A 189 -38.37 -18.68 33.47
C SER A 189 -38.98 -17.53 32.68
N VAL A 190 -38.29 -17.05 31.65
CA VAL A 190 -38.60 -15.80 30.96
C VAL A 190 -38.58 -16.02 29.45
N ASP A 191 -39.72 -16.45 28.88
CA ASP A 191 -39.85 -16.72 27.42
C ASP A 191 -41.19 -16.22 26.86
N ASP A 192 -41.68 -15.07 27.33
CA ASP A 192 -42.84 -14.41 26.73
C ASP A 192 -42.43 -13.35 25.69
N LYS A 193 -43.31 -13.10 24.72
CA LYS A 193 -43.05 -12.20 23.58
C LYS A 193 -42.70 -10.77 24.00
N PHE A 194 -43.40 -10.25 25.00
CA PHE A 194 -43.23 -8.87 25.45
C PHE A 194 -41.87 -8.68 26.12
N THR A 195 -41.45 -9.66 26.93
CA THR A 195 -40.09 -9.65 27.49
C THR A 195 -39.01 -9.62 26.40
N LYS A 196 -39.17 -10.42 25.33
CA LYS A 196 -38.21 -10.40 24.21
C LYS A 196 -38.14 -9.03 23.55
N GLU A 197 -39.27 -8.38 23.32
CA GLU A 197 -39.33 -7.04 22.69
C GLU A 197 -38.67 -5.96 23.57
N ALA A 198 -38.90 -6.00 24.89
CA ALA A 198 -38.29 -5.06 25.84
C ALA A 198 -36.76 -5.24 25.91
N VAL A 199 -36.29 -6.48 26.07
CA VAL A 199 -34.85 -6.81 26.13
C VAL A 199 -34.17 -6.52 24.80
N PHE A 200 -34.80 -6.86 23.68
CA PHE A 200 -34.34 -6.52 22.33
C PHE A 200 -34.11 -5.00 22.20
N SER A 201 -35.11 -4.20 22.58
CA SER A 201 -35.05 -2.73 22.50
C SER A 201 -33.91 -2.15 23.36
N LEU A 202 -33.68 -2.71 24.55
CA LEU A 202 -32.56 -2.32 25.41
C LEU A 202 -31.20 -2.66 24.77
N LEU A 203 -31.05 -3.87 24.25
CA LEU A 203 -29.79 -4.37 23.67
C LEU A 203 -29.44 -3.74 22.32
N GLN A 204 -30.41 -3.18 21.61
CA GLN A 204 -30.18 -2.41 20.39
C GLN A 204 -29.57 -1.02 20.63
N ARG A 205 -29.50 -0.56 21.89
CA ARG A 205 -29.00 0.78 22.21
C ARG A 205 -27.54 0.95 21.75
N PRO A 206 -27.14 2.16 21.29
CA PRO A 206 -25.84 2.37 20.64
C PRO A 206 -24.62 2.00 21.50
N TRP A 207 -24.76 2.00 22.84
CA TRP A 207 -23.68 1.67 23.76
C TRP A 207 -23.04 0.29 23.45
N PHE A 208 -23.87 -0.73 23.21
CA PHE A 208 -23.38 -2.10 22.93
C PHE A 208 -22.53 -2.17 21.66
N LYS A 209 -22.82 -1.32 20.68
CA LYS A 209 -22.19 -1.35 19.34
C LYS A 209 -20.83 -0.68 19.28
N ARG A 210 -20.51 0.19 20.26
CA ARG A 210 -19.25 0.95 20.25
C ARG A 210 -18.05 0.04 20.48
N ILE A 211 -16.92 0.37 19.85
CA ILE A 211 -15.69 -0.39 20.12
C ILE A 211 -15.06 -0.04 21.48
N TRP A 212 -15.11 1.23 21.88
CA TRP A 212 -14.52 1.70 23.14
C TRP A 212 -15.04 0.97 24.38
N VAL A 213 -16.32 0.59 24.40
CA VAL A 213 -16.92 -0.05 25.58
C VAL A 213 -16.24 -1.38 25.93
N LEU A 214 -15.60 -2.05 24.97
CA LEU A 214 -14.87 -3.29 25.20
C LEU A 214 -13.76 -3.10 26.23
N GLN A 215 -12.87 -2.13 26.00
CA GLN A 215 -11.75 -1.86 26.90
C GLN A 215 -12.23 -1.32 28.25
N GLU A 216 -13.29 -0.51 28.24
CA GLU A 216 -13.87 0.09 29.45
C GLU A 216 -14.39 -1.00 30.40
N VAL A 217 -15.14 -1.96 29.88
CA VAL A 217 -15.74 -3.04 30.68
C VAL A 217 -14.76 -4.19 30.94
N ALA A 218 -13.79 -4.40 30.04
CA ALA A 218 -12.70 -5.35 30.23
C ALA A 218 -11.68 -4.89 31.26
N ALA A 219 -11.55 -3.58 31.49
CA ALA A 219 -10.72 -3.02 32.54
C ALA A 219 -11.46 -2.94 33.89
N ALA A 220 -12.76 -2.70 33.87
CA ALA A 220 -13.56 -2.42 35.06
C ALA A 220 -13.45 -3.50 36.16
N ARG A 221 -13.22 -3.12 37.41
CA ARG A 221 -13.23 -4.08 38.54
C ARG A 221 -14.59 -4.27 39.17
N GLN A 222 -15.42 -3.24 39.10
CA GLN A 222 -16.80 -3.24 39.55
C GLN A 222 -17.60 -2.45 38.52
N ILE A 223 -18.74 -2.99 38.10
CA ILE A 223 -19.57 -2.43 37.04
C ILE A 223 -20.96 -2.19 37.57
N LEU A 224 -21.47 -0.98 37.38
CA LEU A 224 -22.86 -0.62 37.66
C LEU A 224 -23.55 -0.26 36.34
N ILE A 225 -24.54 -1.05 35.93
CA ILE A 225 -25.40 -0.75 34.78
C ILE A 225 -26.48 0.22 35.24
N LYS A 226 -26.63 1.34 34.54
CA LYS A 226 -27.62 2.37 34.85
C LYS A 226 -28.40 2.76 33.59
N CYS A 227 -29.72 2.77 33.71
CA CYS A 227 -30.66 3.17 32.66
C CYS A 227 -31.80 3.97 33.28
N GLY A 228 -31.85 5.27 33.00
CA GLY A 228 -32.71 6.19 33.74
C GLY A 228 -32.41 6.10 35.25
N ALA A 229 -33.46 5.89 36.05
CA ALA A 229 -33.33 5.73 37.50
C ALA A 229 -32.96 4.30 37.93
N THR A 230 -33.09 3.32 37.03
CA THR A 230 -32.87 1.90 37.34
C THR A 230 -31.39 1.56 37.31
N GLU A 231 -30.96 0.75 38.27
CA GLU A 231 -29.58 0.29 38.43
C GLU A 231 -29.52 -1.24 38.54
N MET A 232 -28.43 -1.82 38.03
CA MET A 232 -28.15 -3.25 38.14
C MET A 232 -26.65 -3.51 38.25
N ASP A 233 -26.27 -4.46 39.10
CA ASP A 233 -24.90 -4.97 39.16
C ASP A 233 -24.48 -5.64 37.83
N GLY A 234 -23.28 -5.32 37.35
CA GLY A 234 -22.78 -5.81 36.06
C GLY A 234 -22.70 -7.34 35.98
N TYR A 235 -22.37 -8.04 37.08
CA TYR A 235 -22.32 -9.51 37.08
C TYR A 235 -23.72 -10.10 36.89
N VAL A 236 -24.72 -9.56 37.59
CA VAL A 236 -26.13 -9.96 37.44
C VAL A 236 -26.61 -9.74 36.00
N PHE A 237 -26.26 -8.60 35.41
CA PHE A 237 -26.59 -8.28 34.03
C PHE A 237 -26.01 -9.33 33.05
N CYS A 238 -24.76 -9.73 33.25
CA CYS A 238 -24.08 -10.70 32.38
C CYS A 238 -24.64 -12.12 32.52
N VAL A 239 -24.87 -12.57 33.74
CA VAL A 239 -25.46 -13.89 34.00
C VAL A 239 -26.87 -13.97 33.41
N GLY A 240 -27.67 -12.90 33.54
CA GLY A 240 -29.00 -12.83 32.93
C GLY A 240 -28.95 -12.94 31.41
N LEU A 241 -28.09 -12.14 30.75
CA LEU A 241 -27.96 -12.13 29.30
C LEU A 241 -27.36 -13.40 28.69
N THR A 242 -26.59 -14.16 29.46
CA THR A 242 -25.99 -15.44 29.02
C THR A 242 -26.80 -16.67 29.45
N SER A 243 -27.93 -16.46 30.13
CA SER A 243 -28.84 -17.54 30.51
C SER A 243 -29.62 -18.11 29.32
N GLY A 244 -30.11 -19.34 29.46
CA GLY A 244 -30.94 -20.00 28.43
C GLY A 244 -32.28 -19.31 28.17
N SER A 245 -32.70 -18.34 29.00
CA SER A 245 -33.94 -17.57 28.80
C SER A 245 -33.94 -16.74 27.52
N PHE A 246 -32.78 -16.31 27.03
CA PHE A 246 -32.65 -15.48 25.84
C PHE A 246 -32.05 -16.20 24.63
N GLU A 247 -31.94 -17.53 24.68
CA GLU A 247 -31.40 -18.33 23.57
C GLU A 247 -32.25 -18.16 22.29
N SER A 248 -33.58 -18.15 22.44
CA SER A 248 -34.51 -17.90 21.33
C SER A 248 -34.36 -16.50 20.75
N LEU A 249 -34.17 -15.47 21.59
CA LEU A 249 -33.94 -14.09 21.15
C LEU A 249 -32.68 -13.98 20.27
N TYR A 250 -31.57 -14.58 20.70
CA TYR A 250 -30.34 -14.55 19.92
C TYR A 250 -30.41 -15.40 18.65
N LYS A 251 -31.24 -16.45 18.64
CA LYS A 251 -31.50 -17.24 17.44
C LYS A 251 -32.30 -16.45 16.41
N ASP A 252 -33.27 -15.66 16.87
CA ASP A 252 -34.09 -14.79 16.03
C ASP A 252 -33.30 -13.56 15.53
N PHE A 253 -32.33 -13.08 16.33
CA PHE A 253 -31.50 -11.90 16.04
C PHE A 253 -29.99 -12.17 16.25
N PRO A 254 -29.33 -12.87 15.31
CA PRO A 254 -27.91 -13.21 15.43
C PRO A 254 -26.98 -11.99 15.53
N GLU A 255 -27.37 -10.84 14.98
CA GLU A 255 -26.61 -9.60 15.05
C GLU A 255 -26.51 -9.05 16.47
N LEU A 256 -27.55 -9.23 17.31
CA LEU A 256 -27.48 -8.85 18.72
C LEU A 256 -26.49 -9.74 19.46
N GLN A 257 -26.47 -11.01 19.13
CA GLN A 257 -25.55 -11.97 19.75
C GLN A 257 -24.08 -11.56 19.57
N ALA A 258 -23.69 -11.19 18.34
CA ALA A 258 -22.32 -10.79 18.01
C ALA A 258 -21.87 -9.51 18.73
N VAL A 259 -22.81 -8.64 19.13
CA VAL A 259 -22.50 -7.37 19.78
C VAL A 259 -22.57 -7.48 21.31
N VAL A 260 -23.57 -8.19 21.83
CA VAL A 260 -23.90 -8.23 23.26
C VAL A 260 -23.07 -9.25 24.02
N LEU A 261 -22.93 -10.48 23.49
CA LEU A 261 -22.26 -11.55 24.22
C LEU A 261 -20.80 -11.22 24.55
N PRO A 262 -19.97 -10.67 23.64
CA PRO A 262 -18.59 -10.37 24.00
C PRO A 262 -18.47 -9.34 25.12
N VAL A 263 -19.39 -8.37 25.20
CA VAL A 263 -19.45 -7.42 26.31
C VAL A 263 -19.80 -8.15 27.60
N ALA A 264 -20.81 -9.03 27.58
CA ALA A 264 -21.21 -9.81 28.74
C ALA A 264 -20.07 -10.72 29.25
N PHE A 265 -19.32 -11.35 28.35
CA PHE A 265 -18.17 -12.18 28.72
C PHE A 265 -17.03 -11.36 29.32
N LEU A 266 -16.68 -10.21 28.73
CA LEU A 266 -15.67 -9.31 29.31
C LEU A 266 -16.10 -8.75 30.66
N MET A 267 -17.38 -8.44 30.86
CA MET A 267 -17.89 -7.95 32.13
C MET A 267 -17.92 -9.03 33.22
N ARG A 268 -18.23 -10.29 32.87
CA ARG A 268 -18.38 -11.42 33.81
C ARG A 268 -17.14 -11.63 34.68
N GLU A 269 -15.96 -11.46 34.11
CA GLU A 269 -14.68 -11.67 34.80
C GLU A 269 -14.23 -10.48 35.67
N SER A 270 -15.01 -9.40 35.73
CA SER A 270 -14.64 -8.16 36.45
C SER A 270 -14.33 -8.39 37.93
N LEU A 271 -15.08 -9.27 38.60
CA LEU A 271 -14.92 -9.57 40.02
C LEU A 271 -13.63 -10.34 40.36
N PHE A 272 -13.02 -11.01 39.38
CA PHE A 272 -11.78 -11.79 39.57
C PHE A 272 -10.51 -10.97 39.30
N ARG A 273 -10.65 -9.70 38.89
CA ARG A 273 -9.50 -8.85 38.55
C ARG A 273 -8.72 -8.41 39.80
N PRO A 274 -7.37 -8.41 39.75
CA PRO A 274 -6.55 -8.10 40.92
C PRO A 274 -6.76 -6.67 41.42
N LYS A 275 -6.81 -6.49 42.75
CA LYS A 275 -7.00 -5.17 43.35
C LYS A 275 -5.75 -4.29 43.31
N VAL A 276 -4.58 -4.90 43.20
CA VAL A 276 -3.26 -4.27 43.16
C VAL A 276 -2.62 -4.60 41.84
N ILE A 277 -2.23 -3.56 41.09
CA ILE A 277 -1.55 -3.70 39.81
C ILE A 277 -0.09 -3.31 40.04
N GLN A 278 0.82 -4.27 39.91
CA GLN A 278 2.25 -3.99 39.89
C GLN A 278 2.61 -3.56 38.46
N SER A 279 2.67 -2.25 38.21
CA SER A 279 3.20 -1.74 36.94
C SER A 279 4.73 -1.83 37.01
N ILE A 280 5.32 -2.74 36.23
CA ILE A 280 6.78 -2.90 36.08
C ILE A 280 7.24 -2.31 34.72
N SER A 281 6.33 -2.08 33.77
CA SER A 281 6.62 -1.55 32.42
C SER A 281 6.06 -0.15 32.18
N SER A 282 6.66 0.58 31.25
CA SER A 282 6.20 1.91 30.79
C SER A 282 4.93 1.88 29.92
N GLU A 283 4.44 0.68 29.55
CA GLU A 283 3.26 0.48 28.71
C GLU A 283 2.31 -0.51 29.38
N PHE A 284 1.18 0.00 29.89
CA PHE A 284 0.18 -0.80 30.58
C PHE A 284 -0.70 -1.58 29.59
N SER A 285 -0.97 -2.85 29.88
CA SER A 285 -1.94 -3.68 29.16
C SER A 285 -2.71 -4.59 30.13
N LEU A 286 -3.97 -4.89 29.78
CA LEU A 286 -4.80 -5.89 30.46
C LEU A 286 -4.40 -7.33 30.15
N ASN A 287 -3.54 -7.56 29.17
CA ASN A 287 -3.04 -8.88 28.76
C ASN A 287 -4.16 -9.91 28.49
N ILE A 288 -5.17 -9.52 27.71
CA ILE A 288 -6.35 -10.35 27.46
C ILE A 288 -6.11 -11.32 26.31
N ARG A 289 -5.79 -10.80 25.11
CA ARG A 289 -5.57 -11.59 23.89
C ARG A 289 -4.62 -10.86 22.93
N PRO A 290 -3.98 -11.56 21.99
CA PRO A 290 -3.18 -10.91 20.96
C PRO A 290 -4.03 -9.93 20.13
N LEU A 291 -3.41 -8.87 19.63
CA LEU A 291 -4.07 -7.83 18.83
C LEU A 291 -4.76 -8.42 17.60
N SER A 292 -4.18 -9.45 16.98
CA SER A 292 -4.80 -10.17 15.87
C SER A 292 -6.18 -10.69 16.24
N ASP A 293 -6.31 -11.34 17.39
CA ASP A 293 -7.55 -11.97 17.81
C ASP A 293 -8.59 -10.91 18.17
N LEU A 294 -8.17 -9.87 18.89
CA LEU A 294 -9.05 -8.75 19.25
C LEU A 294 -9.62 -8.05 18.01
N LEU A 295 -8.80 -7.85 16.97
CA LEU A 295 -9.25 -7.27 15.71
C LEU A 295 -10.29 -8.18 15.05
N GLU A 296 -10.01 -9.47 14.91
CA GLU A 296 -10.92 -10.41 14.26
C GLU A 296 -12.23 -10.61 15.05
N MET A 297 -12.21 -10.41 16.36
CA MET A 297 -13.42 -10.44 17.19
C MET A 297 -14.25 -9.15 17.10
N TYR A 298 -13.62 -7.98 16.90
CA TYR A 298 -14.26 -6.70 17.23
C TYR A 298 -14.21 -5.62 16.14
N HIS A 299 -13.58 -5.84 14.99
CA HIS A 299 -13.43 -4.83 13.93
C HIS A 299 -14.77 -4.32 13.35
N THR A 300 -15.87 -5.08 13.50
CA THR A 300 -17.21 -4.70 13.03
C THR A 300 -17.92 -3.70 13.94
N ARG A 301 -17.36 -3.39 15.11
CA ARG A 301 -17.93 -2.42 16.04
C ARG A 301 -17.85 -1.00 15.52
N GLU A 302 -18.78 -0.19 15.98
CA GLU A 302 -18.93 1.21 15.56
C GLU A 302 -17.88 2.09 16.23
N ALA A 303 -17.32 2.98 15.43
CA ALA A 303 -16.35 3.98 15.85
C ALA A 303 -16.62 5.30 15.10
N THR A 304 -16.53 6.43 15.81
CA THR A 304 -16.70 7.75 15.18
C THR A 304 -15.50 8.10 14.29
N ARG A 305 -14.29 7.71 14.70
CA ARG A 305 -13.07 7.78 13.91
C ARG A 305 -12.56 6.37 13.64
N GLN A 306 -12.14 6.08 12.41
CA GLN A 306 -11.65 4.76 12.01
C GLN A 306 -10.46 4.29 12.86
N HIS A 307 -9.57 5.21 13.25
CA HIS A 307 -8.44 4.95 14.16
C HIS A 307 -8.83 4.24 15.46
N ASP A 308 -10.01 4.55 15.98
CA ASP A 308 -10.49 3.97 17.24
C ASP A 308 -10.74 2.47 17.10
N LYS A 309 -10.94 1.95 15.87
CA LYS A 309 -11.03 0.50 15.62
C LYS A 309 -9.77 -0.27 16.01
N LEU A 310 -8.61 0.42 16.01
CA LEU A 310 -7.34 -0.11 16.49
C LEU A 310 -7.06 0.33 17.93
N PHE A 311 -7.15 1.64 18.20
CA PHE A 311 -6.69 2.20 19.47
C PHE A 311 -7.48 1.70 20.67
N ALA A 312 -8.79 1.42 20.51
CA ALA A 312 -9.62 0.86 21.57
C ALA A 312 -9.27 -0.58 21.96
N LEU A 313 -8.43 -1.27 21.20
CA LEU A 313 -8.03 -2.65 21.45
C LEU A 313 -6.61 -2.77 22.02
N LEU A 314 -5.78 -1.74 21.86
CA LEU A 314 -4.37 -1.77 22.30
C LEU A 314 -4.24 -1.99 23.81
N GLY A 315 -5.12 -1.41 24.62
CA GLY A 315 -5.11 -1.60 26.07
C GLY A 315 -5.47 -3.02 26.53
N MET A 316 -6.07 -3.84 25.64
CA MET A 316 -6.46 -5.22 25.90
C MET A 316 -5.43 -6.25 25.39
N CYS A 317 -4.44 -5.79 24.63
CA CYS A 317 -3.54 -6.61 23.83
C CYS A 317 -2.49 -7.36 24.66
N SER A 318 -2.27 -8.67 24.42
CA SER A 318 -1.24 -9.48 25.08
C SER A 318 0.10 -9.57 24.35
N ASP A 319 0.25 -8.94 23.18
CA ASP A 319 1.52 -8.95 22.44
C ASP A 319 2.65 -8.29 23.26
N GLU A 320 3.83 -8.92 23.27
CA GLU A 320 4.98 -8.49 24.08
C GLU A 320 5.47 -7.08 23.71
N SER A 321 5.37 -6.70 22.43
CA SER A 321 5.72 -5.35 21.98
C SER A 321 4.83 -4.90 20.83
N ILE A 322 4.18 -3.75 21.02
CA ILE A 322 3.47 -3.04 19.96
C ILE A 322 4.41 -1.97 19.37
N PRO A 323 4.63 -1.95 18.05
CA PRO A 323 5.44 -0.92 17.42
C PRO A 323 4.92 0.48 17.74
N THR A 324 5.82 1.41 18.03
CA THR A 324 5.47 2.82 18.32
C THR A 324 4.64 3.46 17.20
N ALA A 325 4.83 3.00 15.96
CA ALA A 325 4.10 3.45 14.78
C ALA A 325 2.60 3.06 14.74
N LEU A 326 2.15 2.18 15.65
CA LEU A 326 0.75 1.77 15.83
C LEU A 326 0.10 2.39 17.07
N LEU A 327 0.85 3.14 17.88
CA LEU A 327 0.31 3.80 19.07
C LEU A 327 -0.66 4.92 18.71
N PRO A 328 -1.52 5.36 19.66
CA PRO A 328 -2.49 6.42 19.44
C PRO A 328 -1.88 7.73 18.93
N ASP A 329 -2.04 7.98 17.63
CA ASP A 329 -1.71 9.23 16.95
C ASP A 329 -2.81 9.55 15.93
N TYR A 330 -3.64 10.53 16.28
CA TYR A 330 -4.74 10.97 15.43
C TYR A 330 -4.31 11.91 14.29
N SER A 331 -3.02 12.28 14.21
CA SER A 331 -2.48 13.06 13.09
C SER A 331 -2.08 12.20 11.88
N THR A 332 -1.77 10.92 12.12
CA THR A 332 -1.44 9.97 11.04
C THR A 332 -2.69 9.64 10.20
N PRO A 333 -2.66 9.72 8.85
CA PRO A 333 -3.79 9.30 8.02
C PRO A 333 -4.18 7.83 8.21
N TRP A 334 -5.47 7.52 8.13
CA TRP A 334 -6.00 6.17 8.37
C TRP A 334 -5.37 5.13 7.44
N ALA A 335 -5.23 5.43 6.14
CA ALA A 335 -4.61 4.52 5.17
C ALA A 335 -3.18 4.13 5.58
N THR A 336 -2.43 5.08 6.13
CA THR A 336 -1.05 4.85 6.57
C THR A 336 -1.02 3.98 7.82
N LEU A 337 -1.88 4.29 8.82
CA LEU A 337 -2.00 3.49 10.03
C LEU A 337 -2.44 2.04 9.71
N PHE A 338 -3.42 1.89 8.83
CA PHE A 338 -3.95 0.58 8.47
C PHE A 338 -2.92 -0.25 7.69
N ALA A 339 -2.15 0.36 6.79
CA ALA A 339 -1.04 -0.32 6.12
C ALA A 339 0.08 -0.74 7.10
N ARG A 340 0.37 0.06 8.13
CA ARG A 340 1.31 -0.32 9.19
C ARG A 340 0.80 -1.52 9.99
N LEU A 341 -0.50 -1.54 10.31
CA LEU A 341 -1.14 -2.65 11.02
C LEU A 341 -1.04 -3.95 10.22
N VAL A 342 -1.39 -3.92 8.93
CA VAL A 342 -1.31 -5.13 8.07
C VAL A 342 0.12 -5.63 7.96
N ARG A 343 1.13 -4.74 7.86
CA ARG A 343 2.55 -5.15 7.85
C ARG A 343 3.02 -5.73 9.18
N PHE A 344 2.48 -5.25 10.30
CA PHE A 344 2.76 -5.82 11.62
C PHE A 344 2.23 -7.26 11.70
N LEU A 345 1.02 -7.52 11.18
CA LEU A 345 0.38 -8.84 11.25
C LEU A 345 0.93 -9.85 10.23
N LEU A 346 1.22 -9.42 9.00
CA LEU A 346 1.60 -10.32 7.88
C LEU A 346 3.07 -10.21 7.44
N GLY A 347 3.83 -9.27 8.00
CA GLY A 347 5.22 -9.01 7.61
C GLY A 347 5.37 -8.11 6.37
N ARG A 348 6.62 -7.94 5.90
CA ARG A 348 6.98 -6.97 4.83
C ARG A 348 6.91 -7.54 3.41
N ALA A 349 6.72 -8.86 3.26
CA ALA A 349 6.77 -9.54 1.97
C ALA A 349 5.45 -9.45 1.17
N VAL A 350 4.37 -8.92 1.77
CA VAL A 350 3.08 -8.72 1.12
C VAL A 350 2.96 -7.31 0.52
N TYR A 351 2.33 -7.23 -0.65
CA TYR A 351 1.89 -5.99 -1.26
C TYR A 351 0.55 -5.57 -0.64
N ILE A 352 0.42 -4.29 -0.26
CA ILE A 352 -0.75 -3.77 0.44
C ILE A 352 -1.19 -2.47 -0.23
N SER A 353 -2.49 -2.33 -0.48
CA SER A 353 -3.15 -1.07 -0.87
C SER A 353 -4.29 -0.76 0.09
N THR A 354 -4.30 0.45 0.63
CA THR A 354 -5.24 0.95 1.65
C THR A 354 -5.65 2.38 1.29
N TYR A 355 -6.83 2.82 1.76
CA TYR A 355 -7.41 4.11 1.38
C TYR A 355 -8.01 4.80 2.61
N ASP A 356 -7.93 6.13 2.71
CA ASP A 356 -8.34 6.84 3.93
C ASP A 356 -9.85 6.70 4.21
N GLN A 357 -10.66 6.64 3.17
CA GLN A 357 -12.12 6.51 3.30
C GLN A 357 -12.61 5.04 3.38
N SER A 358 -11.70 4.07 3.45
CA SER A 358 -12.04 2.65 3.41
C SER A 358 -11.41 1.89 4.58
N GLU A 359 -12.21 1.04 5.23
CA GLU A 359 -11.70 0.05 6.20
C GLU A 359 -11.45 -1.30 5.51
N CYS A 360 -10.98 -1.25 4.25
CA CYS A 360 -10.59 -2.40 3.46
C CYS A 360 -9.13 -2.28 3.02
N ALA A 361 -8.40 -3.39 3.16
CA ALA A 361 -7.04 -3.55 2.64
C ALA A 361 -7.04 -4.59 1.51
N LEU A 362 -6.49 -4.21 0.35
CA LEU A 362 -6.18 -5.15 -0.73
C LEU A 362 -4.76 -5.66 -0.52
N ILE A 363 -4.64 -6.97 -0.37
CA ILE A 363 -3.40 -7.66 -0.02
C ILE A 363 -3.07 -8.64 -1.13
N SER A 364 -1.85 -8.58 -1.64
CA SER A 364 -1.34 -9.55 -2.61
C SER A 364 0.01 -10.05 -2.15
N GLY A 365 0.17 -11.36 -2.07
CA GLY A 365 1.40 -11.96 -1.60
C GLY A 365 1.57 -13.36 -2.14
N TRP A 366 2.82 -13.83 -2.12
CA TRP A 366 3.11 -15.22 -2.42
C TRP A 366 2.75 -16.08 -1.21
N GLY A 367 2.16 -17.24 -1.44
CA GLY A 367 1.80 -18.15 -0.37
C GLY A 367 1.38 -19.53 -0.89
N TYR A 368 0.89 -20.36 0.02
CA TYR A 368 0.51 -21.74 -0.26
C TYR A 368 -0.74 -22.12 0.53
N ILE A 369 -1.53 -23.06 0.01
CA ILE A 369 -2.66 -23.63 0.75
C ILE A 369 -2.14 -24.72 1.71
N LEU A 370 -2.52 -24.60 2.98
CA LEU A 370 -2.18 -25.54 4.05
C LEU A 370 -3.33 -26.50 4.36
N GLY A 371 -4.57 -26.04 4.19
CA GLY A 371 -5.72 -26.78 4.71
C GLY A 371 -7.06 -26.24 4.24
N LYS A 372 -8.12 -26.95 4.58
CA LYS A 372 -9.51 -26.52 4.41
C LYS A 372 -10.39 -26.88 5.59
N VAL A 373 -11.39 -26.05 5.86
CA VAL A 373 -12.34 -26.24 6.96
C VAL A 373 -13.39 -27.29 6.58
N LEU A 374 -13.51 -28.33 7.40
CA LEU A 374 -14.46 -29.42 7.21
C LEU A 374 -15.73 -29.27 8.05
N SER A 375 -15.61 -28.70 9.26
CA SER A 375 -16.75 -28.41 10.12
C SER A 375 -16.49 -27.13 10.88
N ALA A 376 -17.54 -26.32 11.07
CA ALA A 376 -17.53 -25.20 12.00
C ALA A 376 -18.83 -25.26 12.80
N LYS A 377 -18.72 -25.51 14.10
CA LYS A 377 -19.84 -25.54 15.04
C LYS A 377 -19.59 -24.52 16.12
N ARG A 378 -20.65 -23.99 16.71
CA ARG A 378 -20.51 -23.12 17.87
C ARG A 378 -20.14 -23.95 19.09
N SER A 379 -19.21 -23.45 19.91
CA SER A 379 -18.93 -24.08 21.20
C SER A 379 -20.10 -23.86 22.15
N GLN A 380 -20.42 -24.89 22.95
CA GLN A 380 -21.45 -24.80 23.99
C GLN A 380 -20.92 -24.22 25.31
N ARG A 381 -19.59 -24.11 25.48
CA ARG A 381 -18.95 -23.74 26.74
C ARG A 381 -18.34 -22.33 26.75
N GLU A 382 -17.95 -21.80 25.59
CA GLU A 382 -17.27 -20.51 25.44
C GLU A 382 -17.83 -19.73 24.22
N ASP A 383 -17.63 -18.40 24.20
CA ASP A 383 -17.96 -17.55 23.04
C ASP A 383 -16.96 -17.82 21.91
N GLY A 384 -17.23 -18.86 21.13
CA GLY A 384 -16.31 -19.32 20.10
C GLY A 384 -16.87 -20.39 19.18
N GLN A 385 -16.02 -20.87 18.28
CA GLN A 385 -16.33 -21.92 17.31
C GLN A 385 -15.38 -23.11 17.50
N GLU A 386 -15.95 -24.31 17.55
CA GLU A 386 -15.22 -25.55 17.34
C GLU A 386 -15.13 -25.80 15.82
N VAL A 387 -13.92 -25.66 15.30
CA VAL A 387 -13.62 -25.80 13.89
C VAL A 387 -12.73 -27.01 13.68
N SER A 388 -12.95 -27.73 12.60
CA SER A 388 -12.03 -28.78 12.18
C SER A 388 -11.47 -28.52 10.80
N PHE A 389 -10.18 -28.82 10.64
CA PHE A 389 -9.43 -28.58 9.43
C PHE A 389 -8.86 -29.89 8.89
N ALA A 390 -8.95 -30.09 7.58
CA ALA A 390 -8.09 -31.01 6.87
C ALA A 390 -6.78 -30.28 6.55
N THR A 391 -5.65 -30.87 6.90
CA THR A 391 -4.32 -30.33 6.61
C THR A 391 -3.65 -31.12 5.50
N LYS A 392 -2.89 -30.49 4.63
CA LYS A 392 -2.05 -31.22 3.67
C LYS A 392 -0.92 -31.97 4.38
N ASP A 393 -0.78 -33.26 4.11
CA ASP A 393 0.32 -34.10 4.56
C ASP A 393 1.62 -33.81 3.78
N THR A 394 2.69 -34.55 4.06
CA THR A 394 3.98 -34.35 3.39
C THR A 394 3.94 -34.61 1.88
N ASP A 395 2.94 -35.35 1.43
CA ASP A 395 2.80 -35.84 0.06
C ASP A 395 1.82 -34.96 -0.73
N GLY A 396 1.24 -33.94 -0.08
CA GLY A 396 0.42 -32.88 -0.67
C GLY A 396 -1.09 -33.17 -0.67
N SER A 397 -1.50 -34.31 -0.11
CA SER A 397 -2.91 -34.76 0.02
C SER A 397 -3.46 -34.36 1.39
N PHE A 398 -4.77 -34.20 1.53
CA PHE A 398 -5.37 -33.88 2.84
C PHE A 398 -5.26 -35.07 3.82
N GLY A 399 -4.40 -34.91 4.82
CA GLY A 399 -4.16 -35.83 5.94
C GLY A 399 -5.18 -35.69 7.09
N PRO A 400 -4.83 -36.11 8.32
CA PRO A 400 -5.79 -36.27 9.42
C PRO A 400 -6.42 -34.95 9.87
N GLN A 401 -7.67 -35.04 10.31
CA GLN A 401 -8.48 -33.91 10.78
C GLN A 401 -7.98 -33.38 12.13
N ILE A 402 -7.74 -32.07 12.21
CA ILE A 402 -7.38 -31.38 13.46
C ILE A 402 -8.60 -30.60 13.94
N GLN A 403 -8.97 -30.77 15.21
CA GLN A 403 -9.97 -29.93 15.87
C GLN A 403 -9.30 -28.77 16.59
N TRP A 404 -9.95 -27.60 16.55
CA TRP A 404 -9.47 -26.39 17.17
C TRP A 404 -10.63 -25.55 17.71
N HIS A 405 -10.34 -24.79 18.76
CA HIS A 405 -11.28 -23.81 19.30
C HIS A 405 -10.84 -22.40 18.87
N LEU A 406 -11.69 -21.71 18.11
CA LEU A 406 -11.51 -20.31 17.73
C LEU A 406 -12.38 -19.41 18.61
N PRO A 407 -11.93 -18.18 18.92
CA PRO A 407 -12.76 -17.20 19.62
C PRO A 407 -13.98 -16.80 18.76
N ALA A 408 -14.95 -16.10 19.35
CA ALA A 408 -16.11 -15.56 18.65
C ALA A 408 -15.69 -14.47 17.64
N LEU A 409 -15.34 -14.91 16.44
CA LEU A 409 -14.94 -14.02 15.35
C LEU A 409 -16.11 -13.18 14.85
N ALA A 410 -15.84 -11.94 14.48
CA ALA A 410 -16.78 -11.02 13.85
C ALA A 410 -17.22 -11.48 12.45
N LYS A 411 -16.48 -12.41 11.84
CA LYS A 411 -16.89 -13.20 10.68
C LYS A 411 -16.68 -14.68 11.02
N PRO A 412 -17.73 -15.51 11.03
CA PRO A 412 -17.59 -16.87 11.49
C PRO A 412 -16.83 -17.67 10.44
N VAL A 413 -15.97 -18.59 10.89
CA VAL A 413 -15.43 -19.61 10.01
C VAL A 413 -16.57 -20.52 9.54
N GLN A 414 -16.56 -20.90 8.26
CA GLN A 414 -17.54 -21.75 7.63
C GLN A 414 -16.86 -22.94 6.95
N VAL A 415 -17.65 -23.99 6.71
CA VAL A 415 -17.22 -25.15 5.93
C VAL A 415 -16.82 -24.69 4.52
N GLY A 416 -15.65 -25.13 4.05
CA GLY A 416 -15.09 -24.73 2.77
C GLY A 416 -14.15 -23.52 2.82
N ASP A 417 -14.01 -22.84 3.96
CA ASP A 417 -12.94 -21.84 4.12
C ASP A 417 -11.56 -22.50 4.00
N LEU A 418 -10.61 -21.79 3.41
CA LEU A 418 -9.27 -22.28 3.15
C LEU A 418 -8.29 -21.70 4.16
N VAL A 419 -7.30 -22.50 4.55
CA VAL A 419 -6.17 -22.07 5.38
C VAL A 419 -4.96 -21.94 4.49
N CYS A 420 -4.33 -20.76 4.48
CA CYS A 420 -3.16 -20.47 3.65
C CYS A 420 -2.02 -19.87 4.48
N GLN A 421 -0.79 -20.09 4.04
CA GLN A 421 0.40 -19.45 4.60
C GLN A 421 0.93 -18.41 3.62
N LEU A 422 0.93 -17.15 4.03
CA LEU A 422 1.61 -16.09 3.30
C LEU A 422 3.10 -16.10 3.60
N GLN A 423 3.92 -15.85 2.58
CA GLN A 423 5.37 -15.77 2.72
C GLN A 423 5.73 -14.62 3.66
N GLY A 424 6.53 -14.91 4.68
CA GLY A 424 6.96 -13.93 5.68
C GLY A 424 5.95 -13.63 6.79
N ALA A 425 4.72 -14.17 6.71
CA ALA A 425 3.78 -14.10 7.82
C ALA A 425 4.12 -15.17 8.87
N ALA A 426 4.03 -14.82 10.16
CA ALA A 426 4.35 -15.74 11.26
C ALA A 426 3.26 -16.78 11.50
N LYS A 427 2.00 -16.44 11.21
CA LYS A 427 0.81 -17.28 11.42
C LYS A 427 0.07 -17.48 10.09
N PRO A 428 -0.68 -18.59 9.93
CA PRO A 428 -1.51 -18.81 8.75
C PRO A 428 -2.75 -17.90 8.73
N THR A 429 -3.34 -17.72 7.55
CA THR A 429 -4.50 -16.88 7.28
C THR A 429 -5.68 -17.75 6.82
N ILE A 430 -6.87 -17.55 7.37
CA ILE A 430 -8.11 -18.20 6.92
C ILE A 430 -8.82 -17.29 5.93
N ILE A 431 -9.13 -17.83 4.75
CA ILE A 431 -9.69 -17.09 3.62
C ILE A 431 -10.95 -17.77 3.08
N ARG A 432 -11.89 -16.97 2.60
CA ARG A 432 -13.13 -17.44 1.97
C ARG A 432 -13.17 -17.00 0.51
N LEU A 433 -13.57 -17.92 -0.37
CA LEU A 433 -13.81 -17.60 -1.77
C LEU A 433 -14.97 -16.59 -1.90
N CYS A 434 -14.69 -15.45 -2.51
CA CYS A 434 -15.67 -14.52 -3.04
C CYS A 434 -15.73 -14.66 -4.58
N ARG A 435 -16.54 -13.84 -5.28
CA ARG A 435 -16.79 -13.99 -6.72
C ARG A 435 -15.53 -14.19 -7.56
N ASP A 436 -14.53 -13.34 -7.38
CA ASP A 436 -13.30 -13.24 -8.18
C ASP A 436 -12.03 -12.98 -7.33
N SER A 437 -12.15 -13.06 -6.00
CA SER A 437 -11.08 -12.84 -5.03
C SER A 437 -11.34 -13.63 -3.75
N PHE A 438 -10.44 -13.56 -2.76
CA PHE A 438 -10.64 -14.18 -1.46
C PHE A 438 -10.73 -13.13 -0.36
N SER A 439 -11.78 -13.20 0.47
CA SER A 439 -11.85 -12.37 1.68
C SER A 439 -11.13 -13.04 2.84
N ILE A 440 -10.35 -12.27 3.59
CA ILE A 440 -9.75 -12.70 4.84
C ILE A 440 -10.86 -12.77 5.91
N ILE A 441 -11.03 -13.97 6.46
CA ILE A 441 -11.91 -14.26 7.60
C ILE A 441 -11.13 -14.20 8.91
N MET A 442 -9.86 -14.61 8.89
CA MET A 442 -8.94 -14.48 10.02
C MET A 442 -7.53 -14.25 9.49
N ILE A 443 -6.95 -13.09 9.77
CA ILE A 443 -5.67 -12.65 9.22
C ILE A 443 -4.48 -13.45 9.74
N ALA A 444 -4.53 -13.83 11.03
CA ALA A 444 -3.46 -14.54 11.72
C ALA A 444 -4.08 -15.58 12.68
N ALA A 445 -4.37 -16.76 12.17
CA ALA A 445 -4.92 -17.87 12.93
C ALA A 445 -3.87 -18.46 13.89
N PRO A 446 -4.21 -18.73 15.16
CA PRO A 446 -3.31 -19.34 16.14
C PRO A 446 -3.14 -20.84 15.88
N LEU A 447 -2.78 -21.22 14.66
CA LEU A 447 -2.60 -22.60 14.21
C LEU A 447 -1.12 -22.84 13.92
N GLU A 448 -0.54 -23.86 14.55
CA GLU A 448 0.79 -24.34 14.23
C GLU A 448 0.69 -25.52 13.26
N LEU A 449 0.82 -25.22 11.97
CA LEU A 449 0.76 -26.22 10.90
C LEU A 449 2.15 -26.46 10.31
N ARG A 450 2.50 -27.73 10.08
CA ARG A 450 3.74 -28.09 9.40
C ARG A 450 3.67 -27.65 7.93
N GLN A 451 4.76 -27.09 7.43
CA GLN A 451 4.85 -26.74 6.00
C GLN A 451 4.93 -28.02 5.15
N PRO A 452 4.10 -28.17 4.11
CA PRO A 452 4.17 -29.32 3.21
C PRO A 452 5.51 -29.34 2.44
N LYS A 453 6.08 -30.53 2.20
CA LYS A 453 7.36 -30.68 1.47
C LYS A 453 7.25 -30.26 0.00
N HIS A 454 6.08 -30.45 -0.60
CA HIS A 454 5.75 -30.06 -1.97
C HIS A 454 4.51 -29.19 -1.95
N ASN A 455 4.65 -27.91 -2.31
CA ASN A 455 3.50 -27.02 -2.37
C ASN A 455 3.66 -26.01 -3.50
N THR A 456 2.61 -25.85 -4.31
CA THR A 456 2.60 -24.91 -5.42
C THR A 456 2.56 -23.50 -4.87
N ARG A 457 3.57 -22.69 -5.21
CA ARG A 457 3.63 -21.29 -4.81
C ARG A 457 2.60 -20.49 -5.62
N LEU A 458 1.68 -19.84 -4.92
CA LEU A 458 0.57 -19.10 -5.51
C LEU A 458 0.68 -17.63 -5.19
N THR A 459 0.16 -16.78 -6.08
CA THR A 459 -0.16 -15.39 -5.74
C THR A 459 -1.57 -15.34 -5.20
N LEU A 460 -1.74 -14.93 -3.94
CA LEU A 460 -3.02 -14.88 -3.26
C LEU A 460 -3.62 -13.46 -3.32
N PRO A 461 -4.70 -13.24 -4.10
CA PRO A 461 -5.40 -11.96 -4.13
C PRO A 461 -6.41 -11.90 -2.97
N LEU A 462 -6.02 -11.23 -1.90
CA LEU A 462 -6.78 -11.19 -0.65
C LEU A 462 -7.39 -9.80 -0.41
N SER A 463 -8.59 -9.77 0.14
CA SER A 463 -9.24 -8.56 0.65
C SER A 463 -9.55 -8.71 2.14
N TRP A 464 -9.05 -7.80 2.95
CA TRP A 464 -9.44 -7.71 4.37
C TRP A 464 -10.38 -6.52 4.53
N ASP A 465 -11.68 -6.79 4.44
CA ASP A 465 -12.74 -5.78 4.50
C ASP A 465 -13.46 -5.81 5.84
N TRP A 466 -13.37 -4.75 6.61
CA TRP A 466 -14.07 -4.62 7.90
C TRP A 466 -15.50 -4.10 7.79
N GLN A 467 -15.92 -3.67 6.60
CA GLN A 467 -17.23 -3.02 6.36
C GLN A 467 -18.31 -3.97 5.83
N ASP A 468 -17.99 -5.24 5.63
CA ASP A 468 -18.93 -6.26 5.16
C ASP A 468 -19.54 -7.04 6.35
N PRO A 469 -20.85 -6.91 6.61
CA PRO A 469 -21.48 -7.54 7.78
C PRO A 469 -21.61 -9.07 7.63
N TYR A 470 -21.45 -9.75 8.76
CA TYR A 470 -21.51 -11.21 9.00
C TYR A 470 -22.56 -12.01 8.20
N TRP A 471 -23.72 -11.42 7.87
CA TRP A 471 -24.87 -12.12 7.28
C TRP A 471 -24.98 -12.04 5.74
N LYS A 472 -24.21 -11.18 5.05
CA LYS A 472 -24.30 -11.02 3.59
C LYS A 472 -23.46 -12.00 2.77
N LEU A 473 -22.51 -12.69 3.40
CA LEU A 473 -21.58 -13.60 2.72
C LEU A 473 -22.19 -14.96 2.34
N SER A 474 -23.43 -15.26 2.74
CA SER A 474 -24.18 -16.42 2.25
C SER A 474 -24.66 -16.25 0.80
N ASP A 475 -24.84 -15.00 0.34
CA ASP A 475 -25.16 -14.69 -1.06
C ASP A 475 -23.91 -14.16 -1.78
N GLN A 476 -23.20 -15.07 -2.45
CA GLN A 476 -21.99 -14.81 -3.26
C GLN A 476 -22.13 -13.67 -4.29
N LYS A 477 -23.35 -13.17 -4.55
CA LYS A 477 -23.64 -12.15 -5.55
C LYS A 477 -23.49 -10.70 -5.07
N ASP A 478 -23.58 -10.44 -3.75
CA ASP A 478 -23.74 -9.08 -3.22
C ASP A 478 -22.47 -8.45 -2.59
N ALA A 479 -21.48 -9.27 -2.20
CA ALA A 479 -20.26 -8.76 -1.54
C ALA A 479 -19.36 -7.89 -2.47
N GLN A 480 -19.19 -8.30 -3.74
CA GLN A 480 -18.29 -7.61 -4.68
C GLN A 480 -18.87 -6.28 -5.22
N SER A 481 -20.20 -6.18 -5.37
CA SER A 481 -20.84 -4.93 -5.82
C SER A 481 -20.72 -3.82 -4.75
N SER A 482 -20.75 -4.23 -3.48
CA SER A 482 -20.46 -3.39 -2.33
C SER A 482 -19.01 -2.93 -2.32
N LEU A 483 -18.03 -3.83 -2.51
CA LEU A 483 -16.60 -3.53 -2.53
C LEU A 483 -16.22 -2.52 -3.66
N ASN A 484 -16.70 -2.75 -4.88
CA ASN A 484 -16.41 -1.89 -6.04
C ASN A 484 -17.00 -0.48 -5.91
N SER A 485 -18.06 -0.30 -5.12
CA SER A 485 -18.67 1.01 -4.88
C SER A 485 -17.91 1.86 -3.84
N ARG A 486 -17.02 1.24 -3.05
CA ARG A 486 -16.37 1.84 -1.87
C ARG A 486 -14.88 2.15 -2.06
N LEU A 487 -14.27 1.70 -3.16
CA LEU A 487 -12.87 1.96 -3.50
C LEU A 487 -12.75 3.15 -4.48
N PRO A 488 -11.99 4.21 -4.17
CA PRO A 488 -11.71 5.29 -5.11
C PRO A 488 -10.94 4.74 -6.32
N GLY A 489 -11.47 4.95 -7.54
CA GLY A 489 -10.84 4.49 -8.79
C GLY A 489 -11.47 3.26 -9.44
N TYR A 490 -12.44 2.59 -8.81
CA TYR A 490 -13.25 1.54 -9.46
C TYR A 490 -14.50 2.07 -10.19
N SER A 491 -14.87 3.35 -9.96
CA SER A 491 -16.00 3.99 -10.63
C SER A 491 -15.56 4.72 -11.89
N GLY A 492 -15.47 3.98 -13.00
CA GLY A 492 -14.99 4.53 -14.27
C GLY A 492 -15.51 3.89 -15.55
N HIS A 493 -16.65 3.18 -15.56
CA HIS A 493 -17.45 3.01 -16.79
C HIS A 493 -18.91 2.70 -16.41
N ARG A 494 -19.74 3.75 -16.33
CA ARG A 494 -21.18 3.58 -16.46
C ARG A 494 -21.50 3.43 -17.94
N ASN A 495 -21.55 2.17 -18.40
CA ASN A 495 -22.49 1.70 -19.42
C ASN A 495 -22.34 0.17 -19.55
N GLY A 496 -23.41 -0.56 -19.20
CA GLY A 496 -23.56 -1.99 -19.48
C GLY A 496 -22.87 -2.95 -18.51
N SER A 497 -23.62 -3.90 -17.98
CA SER A 497 -23.19 -4.94 -17.03
C SER A 497 -22.01 -5.79 -17.52
N LEU A 498 -20.84 -5.72 -16.87
CA LEU A 498 -19.77 -6.73 -16.96
C LEU A 498 -18.93 -6.67 -15.68
N SER A 499 -19.15 -7.59 -14.73
CA SER A 499 -18.53 -7.58 -13.40
C SER A 499 -17.47 -8.68 -13.23
N GLY A 500 -16.19 -8.30 -13.19
CA GLY A 500 -15.04 -9.07 -12.67
C GLY A 500 -13.88 -9.23 -13.68
N ASP A 501 -12.66 -9.05 -13.19
CA ASP A 501 -11.40 -9.14 -13.94
C ASP A 501 -11.06 -10.62 -14.30
N PRO A 502 -10.80 -10.97 -15.57
CA PRO A 502 -10.46 -12.35 -15.95
C PRO A 502 -9.19 -12.89 -15.27
N ASP A 503 -8.22 -12.04 -14.92
CA ASP A 503 -7.04 -12.46 -14.15
C ASP A 503 -7.38 -12.81 -12.70
N GLY A 504 -8.28 -12.04 -12.08
CA GLY A 504 -8.80 -12.33 -10.75
C GLY A 504 -9.45 -13.72 -10.70
N LEU A 505 -10.29 -14.02 -11.70
CA LEU A 505 -10.90 -15.35 -11.86
C LEU A 505 -9.87 -16.46 -12.10
N TRP A 506 -8.83 -16.20 -12.91
CA TRP A 506 -7.77 -17.18 -13.16
C TRP A 506 -6.96 -17.48 -11.89
N ARG A 507 -6.54 -16.46 -11.14
CA ARG A 507 -5.84 -16.63 -9.87
C ARG A 507 -6.71 -17.36 -8.85
N ALA A 508 -8.00 -17.02 -8.78
CA ALA A 508 -8.94 -17.73 -7.91
C ALA A 508 -9.05 -19.22 -8.27
N ALA A 509 -9.08 -19.54 -9.57
CA ALA A 509 -9.10 -20.92 -10.04
C ALA A 509 -7.84 -21.70 -9.63
N LEU A 510 -6.65 -21.12 -9.76
CA LEU A 510 -5.40 -21.75 -9.31
C LEU A 510 -5.36 -22.04 -7.80
N VAL A 511 -5.91 -21.12 -7.00
CA VAL A 511 -6.01 -21.31 -5.54
C VAL A 511 -6.97 -22.46 -5.21
N LEU A 512 -8.12 -22.52 -5.91
CA LEU A 512 -9.10 -23.58 -5.72
C LEU A 512 -8.59 -24.95 -6.20
N GLU A 513 -7.83 -24.98 -7.29
CA GLU A 513 -7.16 -26.19 -7.76
C GLU A 513 -6.15 -26.70 -6.72
N ALA A 514 -5.34 -25.80 -6.17
CA ALA A 514 -4.42 -26.15 -5.08
C ALA A 514 -5.15 -26.57 -3.79
N ALA A 515 -6.40 -26.16 -3.60
CA ALA A 515 -7.26 -26.61 -2.50
C ALA A 515 -8.06 -27.89 -2.82
N GLU A 516 -7.81 -28.51 -3.99
CA GLU A 516 -8.52 -29.68 -4.52
C GLU A 516 -10.03 -29.46 -4.75
N GLU A 517 -10.46 -28.21 -4.90
CA GLU A 517 -11.82 -27.81 -5.25
C GLU A 517 -12.01 -27.80 -6.78
N TYR A 518 -11.64 -28.91 -7.44
CA TYR A 518 -11.49 -29.01 -8.89
C TYR A 518 -12.74 -28.59 -9.68
N ARG A 519 -13.93 -28.92 -9.18
CA ARG A 519 -15.19 -28.55 -9.84
C ARG A 519 -15.38 -27.03 -9.87
N ILE A 520 -15.09 -26.36 -8.76
CA ILE A 520 -15.22 -24.90 -8.64
C ILE A 520 -14.09 -24.22 -9.43
N ALA A 521 -12.86 -24.76 -9.35
CA ALA A 521 -11.73 -24.29 -10.14
C ALA A 521 -12.03 -24.34 -11.65
N ALA A 522 -12.58 -25.45 -12.15
CA ALA A 522 -12.95 -25.62 -13.55
C ALA A 522 -14.01 -24.60 -14.01
N ASP A 523 -15.04 -24.34 -13.20
CA ASP A 523 -16.04 -23.31 -13.46
C ASP A 523 -15.39 -21.91 -13.53
N LYS A 524 -14.49 -21.58 -12.60
CA LYS A 524 -13.75 -20.30 -12.62
C LYS A 524 -12.83 -20.18 -13.83
N PHE A 525 -12.13 -21.24 -14.22
CA PHE A 525 -11.35 -21.28 -15.46
C PHE A 525 -12.22 -21.07 -16.70
N GLN A 526 -13.41 -21.68 -16.75
CA GLN A 526 -14.35 -21.49 -17.85
C GLN A 526 -14.91 -20.07 -17.89
N GLN A 527 -15.21 -19.46 -16.75
CA GLN A 527 -15.64 -18.06 -16.66
C GLN A 527 -14.52 -17.11 -17.09
N ALA A 528 -13.29 -17.32 -16.61
CA ALA A 528 -12.11 -16.56 -17.03
C ALA A 528 -11.91 -16.68 -18.54
N LEU A 529 -11.93 -17.90 -19.09
CA LEU A 529 -11.75 -18.16 -20.51
C LEU A 529 -12.88 -17.55 -21.36
N SER A 530 -14.13 -17.62 -20.91
CA SER A 530 -15.27 -17.01 -21.59
C SER A 530 -15.13 -15.49 -21.61
N ARG A 531 -14.68 -14.88 -20.50
CA ARG A 531 -14.38 -13.45 -20.44
C ARG A 531 -13.20 -13.06 -21.29
N TYR A 532 -12.09 -13.80 -21.26
CA TYR A 532 -10.98 -13.55 -22.19
C TYR A 532 -11.47 -13.63 -23.64
N LYS A 533 -12.34 -14.59 -23.98
CA LYS A 533 -12.95 -14.70 -25.32
C LYS A 533 -13.87 -13.51 -25.63
N GLU A 534 -14.65 -13.03 -24.66
CA GLU A 534 -15.50 -11.84 -24.81
C GLU A 534 -14.69 -10.56 -24.91
N THR A 535 -13.65 -10.37 -24.10
CA THR A 535 -12.70 -9.25 -24.20
C THR A 535 -11.96 -9.31 -25.53
N MET A 536 -11.57 -10.49 -26.01
CA MET A 536 -10.99 -10.68 -27.35
C MET A 536 -12.00 -10.39 -28.46
N ARG A 537 -13.28 -10.76 -28.30
CA ARG A 537 -14.37 -10.45 -29.26
C ARG A 537 -14.72 -8.96 -29.25
N ALA A 538 -14.80 -8.33 -28.09
CA ALA A 538 -15.00 -6.90 -27.88
C ALA A 538 -13.80 -6.10 -28.39
N ASN A 539 -12.57 -6.62 -28.23
CA ASN A 539 -11.37 -6.09 -28.88
C ASN A 539 -11.39 -6.34 -30.39
N ASN A 540 -12.05 -7.38 -30.89
CA ASN A 540 -12.28 -7.59 -32.33
C ASN A 540 -13.41 -6.70 -32.89
N THR A 541 -14.42 -6.33 -32.11
CA THR A 541 -15.44 -5.32 -32.50
C THR A 541 -14.91 -3.91 -32.34
N ARG A 542 -14.09 -3.65 -31.31
CA ARG A 542 -13.25 -2.44 -31.21
C ARG A 542 -12.19 -2.42 -32.31
N LYS A 543 -11.67 -3.55 -32.81
CA LYS A 543 -10.85 -3.57 -34.05
C LYS A 543 -11.64 -3.15 -35.30
N ALA A 544 -12.96 -3.34 -35.32
CA ALA A 544 -13.82 -2.84 -36.39
C ALA A 544 -14.19 -1.34 -36.21
N ALA A 545 -14.14 -0.82 -34.98
CA ALA A 545 -14.36 0.60 -34.67
C ALA A 545 -13.06 1.43 -34.53
N CYS A 546 -11.90 0.78 -34.32
CA CYS A 546 -10.56 1.37 -34.19
C CYS A 546 -9.76 1.21 -35.49
N THR A 547 -10.45 1.16 -36.63
CA THR A 547 -9.83 1.45 -37.92
C THR A 547 -9.65 2.95 -38.17
N GLU A 548 -10.10 3.80 -37.25
CA GLU A 548 -9.77 5.22 -37.20
C GLU A 548 -9.44 5.60 -35.74
N GLN A 549 -8.15 5.67 -35.40
CA GLN A 549 -7.70 6.33 -34.17
C GLN A 549 -7.01 7.62 -34.54
N SER A 550 -7.50 8.72 -33.96
CA SER A 550 -7.03 10.08 -34.16
C SER A 550 -5.57 10.26 -33.73
N ASP A 551 -4.87 11.18 -34.38
CA ASP A 551 -3.48 11.60 -34.10
C ASP A 551 -3.31 12.37 -32.77
N THR A 552 -4.13 12.07 -31.77
CA THR A 552 -4.11 12.76 -30.46
C THR A 552 -3.23 11.99 -29.46
N VAL A 553 -2.40 12.72 -28.72
CA VAL A 553 -1.50 12.14 -27.70
C VAL A 553 -2.36 11.59 -26.54
N PRO A 554 -2.21 10.30 -26.17
CA PRO A 554 -2.90 9.74 -25.02
C PRO A 554 -2.51 10.44 -23.72
N GLU A 555 -3.42 10.51 -22.75
CA GLU A 555 -3.19 11.17 -21.45
C GLU A 555 -2.01 10.56 -20.69
N GLU A 556 -1.77 9.25 -20.82
CA GLU A 556 -0.65 8.56 -20.18
C GLU A 556 0.71 8.96 -20.78
N LEU A 557 0.75 9.51 -21.99
CA LEU A 557 1.97 10.00 -22.64
C LEU A 557 2.04 11.53 -22.65
N HIS A 558 1.45 12.16 -21.63
CA HIS A 558 1.44 13.61 -21.48
C HIS A 558 2.84 14.23 -21.67
N GLY A 559 2.91 15.28 -22.49
CA GLY A 559 4.15 15.97 -22.82
C GLY A 559 4.96 15.35 -23.96
N LEU A 560 4.56 14.22 -24.54
CA LEU A 560 5.21 13.69 -25.75
C LEU A 560 4.92 14.60 -26.95
N ASN A 561 5.94 14.94 -27.73
CA ASN A 561 5.75 15.70 -28.96
C ASN A 561 4.87 14.87 -29.93
N PRO A 562 3.74 15.41 -30.44
CA PRO A 562 2.86 14.66 -31.35
C PRO A 562 3.56 14.11 -32.61
N LEU A 563 4.62 14.80 -33.08
CA LEU A 563 5.43 14.34 -34.22
C LEU A 563 6.14 13.00 -33.95
N GLU A 564 6.44 12.68 -32.69
CA GLU A 564 7.09 11.44 -32.29
C GLU A 564 6.17 10.23 -32.49
N LEU A 565 4.86 10.38 -32.25
CA LEU A 565 3.88 9.30 -32.42
C LEU A 565 3.82 8.77 -33.85
N GLY A 566 4.06 9.65 -34.84
CA GLY A 566 4.14 9.29 -36.25
C GLY A 566 5.44 8.60 -36.64
N GLN A 567 6.52 8.78 -35.85
CA GLN A 567 7.84 8.22 -36.11
C GLN A 567 8.07 6.85 -35.45
N LEU A 568 7.27 6.46 -34.44
CA LEU A 568 7.43 5.17 -33.74
C LEU A 568 7.48 3.96 -34.68
N LYS A 569 6.74 4.02 -35.80
CA LYS A 569 6.72 3.00 -36.85
C LYS A 569 8.04 2.84 -37.62
N ASN A 570 8.83 3.90 -37.69
CA ASN A 570 10.15 3.91 -38.34
C ASN A 570 11.22 3.30 -37.44
N TRP A 571 10.97 3.24 -36.13
CA TRP A 571 11.92 2.75 -35.14
C TRP A 571 11.57 1.37 -34.63
N THR A 572 10.38 0.86 -34.97
CA THR A 572 9.88 -0.44 -34.53
C THR A 572 9.85 -1.37 -35.73
N PHE A 573 10.52 -2.51 -35.59
CA PHE A 573 10.71 -3.51 -36.63
C PHE A 573 9.99 -4.79 -36.25
N LYS A 574 9.62 -5.51 -37.29
CA LYS A 574 8.93 -6.77 -37.17
C LYS A 574 9.89 -7.92 -37.46
N LEU A 575 9.86 -8.95 -36.60
CA LEU A 575 10.67 -10.15 -36.78
C LEU A 575 9.80 -11.32 -37.26
N LYS A 576 10.36 -12.14 -38.13
CA LYS A 576 9.87 -13.48 -38.48
C LYS A 576 11.06 -14.43 -38.40
N PHE A 577 10.88 -15.58 -37.79
CA PHE A 577 11.95 -16.55 -37.59
C PHE A 577 11.38 -17.96 -37.50
N LYS A 578 12.25 -18.97 -37.54
CA LYS A 578 11.89 -20.38 -37.45
C LYS A 578 12.65 -21.05 -36.30
N GLN A 579 11.94 -21.77 -35.45
CA GLN A 579 12.49 -22.53 -34.33
C GLN A 579 11.89 -23.93 -34.32
N GLY A 580 12.73 -24.96 -34.42
CA GLY A 580 12.28 -26.36 -34.43
C GLY A 580 11.23 -26.67 -35.52
N GLY A 581 11.31 -26.02 -36.68
CA GLY A 581 10.35 -26.19 -37.78
C GLY A 581 9.13 -25.26 -37.72
N VAL A 582 8.91 -24.52 -36.63
CA VAL A 582 7.73 -23.66 -36.42
C VAL A 582 8.07 -22.20 -36.70
N ILE A 583 7.20 -21.50 -37.44
CA ILE A 583 7.35 -20.07 -37.70
C ILE A 583 6.88 -19.27 -36.49
N GLY A 584 7.78 -18.44 -35.96
CA GLY A 584 7.54 -17.47 -34.90
C GLY A 584 7.55 -16.03 -35.40
N TYR A 585 6.94 -15.14 -34.60
CA TYR A 585 6.94 -13.70 -34.83
C TYR A 585 7.35 -12.96 -33.55
N GLY A 586 8.07 -11.87 -33.73
CA GLY A 586 8.51 -10.99 -32.65
C GLY A 586 8.56 -9.54 -33.10
N THR A 587 8.92 -8.66 -32.17
CA THR A 587 9.19 -7.25 -32.41
C THR A 587 10.64 -6.93 -32.05
N ALA A 588 11.27 -6.05 -32.79
CA ALA A 588 12.52 -5.41 -32.42
C ALA A 588 12.35 -3.89 -32.51
N PHE A 589 13.23 -3.11 -31.89
CA PHE A 589 13.22 -1.67 -32.04
C PHE A 589 14.62 -1.08 -32.02
N SER A 590 14.82 0.00 -32.78
CA SER A 590 16.06 0.74 -32.79
C SER A 590 16.16 1.67 -31.58
N ILE A 591 17.34 1.75 -30.97
CA ILE A 591 17.69 2.72 -29.94
C ILE A 591 18.73 3.70 -30.49
N ALA A 592 18.60 4.98 -30.16
CA ALA A 592 19.47 6.05 -30.66
C ALA A 592 20.84 6.07 -29.96
N VAL A 593 21.71 5.10 -30.25
CA VAL A 593 23.08 5.07 -29.72
C VAL A 593 23.95 6.08 -30.47
N PRO A 594 24.62 7.03 -29.78
CA PRO A 594 25.47 8.02 -30.44
C PRO A 594 26.74 7.38 -31.01
N ASP A 595 27.21 7.91 -32.13
CA ASP A 595 28.50 7.58 -32.77
C ASP A 595 28.64 6.12 -33.22
N VAL A 596 27.52 5.43 -33.44
CA VAL A 596 27.46 4.09 -34.01
C VAL A 596 26.88 4.16 -35.42
N GLU A 597 27.59 3.61 -36.40
CA GLU A 597 27.16 3.60 -37.82
C GLU A 597 26.04 2.57 -38.07
N LYS A 598 26.10 1.43 -37.39
CA LYS A 598 25.11 0.36 -37.48
C LYS A 598 23.86 0.67 -36.66
N ALA A 599 22.70 0.26 -37.15
CA ALA A 599 21.46 0.34 -36.36
C ALA A 599 21.51 -0.68 -35.21
N VAL A 600 21.32 -0.23 -33.98
CA VAL A 600 21.25 -1.09 -32.79
C VAL A 600 19.80 -1.44 -32.51
N LEU A 601 19.38 -2.65 -32.86
CA LEU A 601 18.02 -3.13 -32.63
C LEU A 601 17.96 -4.02 -31.39
N LEU A 602 17.06 -3.72 -30.46
CA LEU A 602 16.84 -4.51 -29.25
C LEU A 602 15.60 -5.40 -29.41
N THR A 603 15.67 -6.62 -28.85
CA THR A 603 14.56 -7.58 -28.85
C THR A 603 14.65 -8.55 -27.67
N ALA A 604 13.62 -9.36 -27.47
CA ALA A 604 13.63 -10.43 -26.47
C ALA A 604 14.53 -11.59 -26.93
N ARG A 605 15.31 -12.16 -26.01
CA ARG A 605 16.29 -13.23 -26.31
C ARG A 605 15.66 -14.44 -27.00
N ARG A 606 14.46 -14.81 -26.58
CA ARG A 606 13.64 -15.88 -27.16
C ARG A 606 13.32 -15.73 -28.65
N ASN A 607 13.42 -14.51 -29.20
CA ASN A 607 13.23 -14.31 -30.64
C ASN A 607 14.49 -14.74 -31.43
N LEU A 608 15.63 -14.81 -30.75
CA LEU A 608 16.95 -15.06 -31.34
C LEU A 608 17.46 -16.48 -31.11
N ILE A 609 16.98 -17.16 -30.06
CA ILE A 609 17.33 -18.53 -29.73
C ILE A 609 16.11 -19.35 -29.30
N ASP A 610 16.15 -20.65 -29.54
CA ASP A 610 15.15 -21.61 -29.09
C ASP A 610 15.34 -22.03 -27.62
N LYS A 611 14.43 -22.87 -27.10
CA LYS A 611 14.47 -23.37 -25.71
C LYS A 611 15.71 -24.21 -25.37
N LYS A 612 16.43 -24.72 -26.37
CA LYS A 612 17.66 -25.51 -26.21
C LYS A 612 18.91 -24.63 -26.38
N GLY A 613 18.74 -23.34 -26.65
CA GLY A 613 19.82 -22.39 -26.88
C GLY A 613 20.34 -22.35 -28.31
N TYR A 614 19.71 -23.03 -29.26
CA TYR A 614 20.10 -22.96 -30.67
C TYR A 614 19.59 -21.66 -31.30
N PRO A 615 20.37 -21.00 -32.18
CA PRO A 615 19.93 -19.81 -32.89
C PRO A 615 18.64 -20.03 -33.70
N SER A 616 17.79 -19.01 -33.75
CA SER A 616 16.64 -18.96 -34.63
C SER A 616 17.07 -19.04 -36.10
N GLU A 617 16.47 -19.94 -36.86
CA GLU A 617 16.66 -20.09 -38.31
C GLU A 617 15.83 -19.04 -39.06
N ASP A 618 16.25 -18.68 -40.28
CA ASP A 618 15.51 -17.80 -41.20
C ASP A 618 15.01 -16.50 -40.54
N LEU A 619 15.82 -15.88 -39.67
CA LEU A 619 15.49 -14.62 -39.04
C LEU A 619 15.45 -13.50 -40.08
N GLU A 620 14.27 -12.96 -40.30
CA GLU A 620 13.94 -11.90 -41.24
C GLU A 620 13.43 -10.67 -40.47
N ILE A 621 13.92 -9.48 -40.84
CA ILE A 621 13.56 -8.20 -40.23
C ILE A 621 12.78 -7.37 -41.26
N TYR A 622 11.60 -6.89 -40.87
CA TYR A 622 10.70 -6.11 -41.70
C TYR A 622 10.46 -4.73 -41.11
N ASN A 623 10.34 -3.71 -41.96
CA ASN A 623 9.81 -2.39 -41.64
C ASN A 623 8.44 -2.20 -42.32
N GLU A 624 7.88 -0.99 -42.29
CA GLU A 624 6.60 -0.70 -42.97
C GLU A 624 6.65 -0.80 -44.50
N HIS A 625 7.84 -0.77 -45.09
CA HIS A 625 8.07 -0.82 -46.54
C HIS A 625 8.42 -2.23 -47.05
N GLY A 626 8.62 -3.21 -46.16
CA GLY A 626 8.91 -4.60 -46.52
C GLY A 626 10.11 -5.18 -45.78
N LEU A 627 10.74 -6.19 -46.38
CA LEU A 627 11.91 -6.87 -45.82
C LEU A 627 13.13 -5.93 -45.85
N VAL A 628 13.73 -5.71 -44.68
CA VAL A 628 14.94 -4.91 -44.50
C VAL A 628 16.20 -5.76 -44.70
N THR A 629 16.28 -6.88 -43.98
CA THR A 629 17.42 -7.81 -44.05
C THR A 629 17.03 -9.21 -43.53
N SER A 630 17.88 -10.20 -43.77
CA SER A 630 17.77 -11.55 -43.23
C SER A 630 19.12 -12.08 -42.73
N ILE A 631 19.11 -13.06 -41.82
CA ILE A 631 20.32 -13.63 -41.20
C ILE A 631 21.32 -14.21 -42.20
N HIS A 632 20.86 -14.64 -43.36
CA HIS A 632 21.70 -15.21 -44.43
C HIS A 632 22.46 -14.16 -45.25
N SER A 633 22.24 -12.87 -44.99
CA SER A 633 22.82 -11.77 -45.76
C SER A 633 24.25 -11.36 -45.35
N GLY A 634 24.76 -11.85 -44.21
CA GLY A 634 26.09 -11.46 -43.69
C GLY A 634 26.19 -10.04 -43.13
N HIS A 635 25.09 -9.27 -43.12
CA HIS A 635 25.02 -7.86 -42.70
C HIS A 635 24.42 -7.65 -41.30
N MET A 636 24.44 -8.68 -40.44
CA MET A 636 23.82 -8.64 -39.11
C MET A 636 24.66 -9.38 -38.08
N GLU A 637 25.00 -8.69 -36.99
CA GLU A 637 25.65 -9.28 -35.81
C GLU A 637 24.62 -9.46 -34.69
N ILE A 638 24.65 -10.62 -34.02
CA ILE A 638 23.67 -10.99 -32.98
C ILE A 638 24.37 -11.13 -31.63
N PHE A 639 23.87 -10.40 -30.64
CA PHE A 639 24.36 -10.43 -29.26
C PHE A 639 23.25 -10.84 -28.31
N LEU A 640 23.59 -11.64 -27.30
CA LEU A 640 22.64 -12.16 -26.31
C LEU A 640 23.15 -11.84 -24.91
N SER A 641 22.24 -11.38 -24.05
CA SER A 641 22.51 -11.22 -22.61
C SER A 641 22.97 -12.54 -21.96
N ALA A 642 23.75 -12.47 -20.89
CA ALA A 642 24.16 -13.67 -20.14
C ALA A 642 22.94 -14.41 -19.54
N CYS A 643 22.96 -15.76 -19.56
CA CYS A 643 21.96 -16.56 -18.82
C CYS A 643 22.27 -16.49 -17.32
N ASP A 644 21.28 -16.20 -16.48
CA ASP A 644 21.40 -16.47 -15.03
C ASP A 644 21.37 -17.99 -14.81
N PRO A 645 22.47 -18.61 -14.34
CA PRO A 645 22.54 -20.06 -14.12
C PRO A 645 21.54 -20.56 -13.08
N ASN A 646 21.02 -19.69 -12.19
CA ASN A 646 19.98 -20.06 -11.22
C ASN A 646 18.56 -20.07 -11.81
N CYS A 647 18.35 -19.54 -13.02
CA CYS A 647 17.07 -19.59 -13.71
C CYS A 647 16.82 -20.92 -14.46
N ALA A 648 17.84 -21.80 -14.53
CA ALA A 648 17.77 -23.08 -15.25
C ALA A 648 16.95 -24.16 -14.53
N SER A 649 16.46 -23.91 -13.30
CA SER A 649 15.58 -24.84 -12.58
C SER A 649 14.19 -24.22 -12.33
N ASN A 650 13.20 -24.69 -13.11
CA ASN A 650 11.75 -24.60 -12.87
C ASN A 650 10.91 -23.39 -13.34
N THR A 651 11.39 -22.47 -14.19
CA THR A 651 10.49 -21.49 -14.86
C THR A 651 10.56 -21.57 -16.39
N SER A 652 9.43 -21.76 -17.05
CA SER A 652 9.30 -21.91 -18.52
C SER A 652 9.49 -20.62 -19.32
N MET A 653 10.06 -19.56 -18.74
CA MET A 653 10.22 -18.25 -19.38
C MET A 653 11.65 -17.75 -19.27
N ASP A 654 12.30 -17.58 -20.44
CA ASP A 654 13.59 -16.90 -20.58
C ASP A 654 13.36 -15.38 -20.45
N PRO A 655 13.90 -14.74 -19.40
CA PRO A 655 13.78 -13.30 -19.18
C PRO A 655 14.80 -12.49 -19.97
N GLY A 656 15.67 -13.11 -20.77
CA GLY A 656 16.77 -12.43 -21.45
C GLY A 656 16.35 -11.49 -22.58
N TYR A 657 17.26 -10.61 -22.95
CA TYR A 657 17.22 -9.77 -24.15
C TYR A 657 18.41 -10.05 -25.07
N GLY A 658 18.34 -9.51 -26.29
CA GLY A 658 19.45 -9.49 -27.22
C GLY A 658 19.45 -8.23 -28.09
N ALA A 659 20.57 -8.01 -28.77
CA ALA A 659 20.77 -6.91 -29.69
C ALA A 659 21.17 -7.42 -31.08
N LEU A 660 20.71 -6.71 -32.11
CA LEU A 660 21.07 -6.93 -33.50
C LEU A 660 21.74 -5.66 -34.02
N LEU A 661 22.97 -5.76 -34.50
CA LEU A 661 23.69 -4.69 -35.17
C LEU A 661 23.55 -4.88 -36.67
N VAL A 662 22.78 -3.99 -37.31
CA VAL A 662 22.35 -4.14 -38.71
C VAL A 662 22.90 -3.02 -39.57
N ASP A 663 23.52 -3.38 -40.70
CA ASP A 663 23.93 -2.42 -41.74
C ASP A 663 22.67 -1.93 -42.50
N MET A 664 22.24 -0.69 -42.26
CA MET A 664 21.12 -0.08 -42.98
C MET A 664 21.63 0.94 -43.99
N LYS A 665 21.10 0.93 -45.23
CA LYS A 665 21.47 1.92 -46.25
C LYS A 665 21.13 3.33 -45.77
N VAL A 666 22.14 4.20 -45.79
CA VAL A 666 22.22 5.50 -45.10
C VAL A 666 21.25 6.58 -45.61
N GLU A 667 20.39 6.28 -46.58
CA GLU A 667 19.42 7.26 -47.09
C GLU A 667 18.17 7.35 -46.20
N SER A 668 18.32 8.18 -45.17
CA SER A 668 17.26 8.86 -44.42
C SER A 668 16.56 8.05 -43.29
N HIS A 669 16.74 8.53 -42.05
CA HIS A 669 15.86 8.33 -40.87
C HIS A 669 15.96 7.09 -39.97
N CYS A 670 17.11 6.46 -39.75
CA CYS A 670 17.26 5.54 -38.61
C CYS A 670 17.85 6.22 -37.37
N ARG A 671 17.07 7.09 -36.73
CA ARG A 671 17.30 7.55 -35.34
C ARG A 671 16.25 6.88 -34.47
N GLY A 672 16.62 5.84 -33.73
CA GLY A 672 15.69 5.05 -32.93
C GLY A 672 15.08 5.80 -31.75
N TYR A 673 14.41 5.06 -30.88
CA TYR A 673 13.92 5.59 -29.62
C TYR A 673 15.07 6.21 -28.79
N GLY A 674 14.76 7.28 -28.05
CA GLY A 674 15.70 7.85 -27.10
C GLY A 674 15.93 6.93 -25.90
N PHE A 675 16.96 7.24 -25.12
CA PHE A 675 17.21 6.60 -23.83
C PHE A 675 17.77 7.60 -22.83
N ALA A 676 17.63 7.30 -21.54
CA ALA A 676 18.20 8.08 -20.46
C ALA A 676 18.67 7.13 -19.34
N LEU A 677 19.98 7.08 -19.07
CA LEU A 677 20.57 6.24 -18.02
C LEU A 677 19.93 6.48 -16.65
N ILE A 678 19.54 7.73 -16.36
CA ILE A 678 18.91 8.11 -15.08
C ILE A 678 17.57 7.40 -14.86
N LEU A 679 16.78 7.15 -15.92
CA LEU A 679 15.50 6.44 -15.81
C LEU A 679 15.69 4.96 -15.42
N GLY A 680 16.88 4.40 -15.68
CA GLY A 680 17.27 3.06 -15.26
C GLY A 680 17.34 2.86 -13.74
N GLN A 681 17.39 3.95 -12.94
CA GLN A 681 17.35 3.92 -11.47
C GLN A 681 16.11 4.61 -10.86
N THR A 682 15.35 5.39 -11.64
CA THR A 682 14.11 6.08 -11.19
C THR A 682 12.97 5.11 -10.89
N ASN A 683 12.25 5.25 -9.79
CA ASN A 683 11.05 4.43 -9.57
C ASN A 683 9.90 4.92 -10.46
N LEU A 684 9.60 4.20 -11.55
CA LEU A 684 8.59 4.59 -12.53
C LEU A 684 7.16 4.14 -12.15
N LYS A 685 6.92 3.63 -10.94
CA LYS A 685 5.60 3.13 -10.53
C LYS A 685 4.57 4.28 -10.54
N GLY A 686 3.49 4.08 -11.29
CA GLY A 686 2.43 5.07 -11.48
C GLY A 686 2.63 5.94 -12.73
N ASP A 687 3.81 5.91 -13.36
CA ASP A 687 4.05 6.67 -14.59
C ASP A 687 3.33 6.04 -15.78
N GLY A 688 2.90 6.88 -16.70
CA GLY A 688 2.32 6.46 -17.97
C GLY A 688 3.37 5.93 -18.94
N LEU A 689 3.07 4.79 -19.54
CA LEU A 689 3.95 4.03 -20.43
C LEU A 689 3.22 3.75 -21.75
N GLY A 690 3.97 3.81 -22.84
CA GLY A 690 3.58 3.37 -24.17
C GLY A 690 4.27 2.06 -24.52
N VAL A 691 3.54 1.20 -25.24
CA VAL A 691 4.07 -0.03 -25.85
C VAL A 691 3.67 -0.04 -27.32
N CYS A 692 4.66 -0.31 -28.18
CA CYS A 692 4.46 -0.32 -29.62
C CYS A 692 5.08 -1.59 -30.22
N GLY A 693 4.35 -2.37 -31.01
CA GLY A 693 4.89 -3.60 -31.58
C GLY A 693 3.96 -4.34 -32.53
N TYR A 694 4.44 -5.45 -33.07
CA TYR A 694 3.77 -6.21 -34.12
C TYR A 694 3.24 -7.55 -33.61
N PRO A 695 1.91 -7.73 -33.48
CA PRO A 695 1.32 -9.01 -33.11
C PRO A 695 1.58 -10.13 -34.13
N ASN A 696 1.69 -9.78 -35.41
CA ASN A 696 1.88 -10.69 -36.54
C ASN A 696 2.39 -9.94 -37.78
N LEU A 697 2.50 -10.65 -38.92
CA LEU A 697 2.24 -10.16 -40.29
C LEU A 697 2.04 -8.65 -40.57
N GLY A 698 1.04 -8.07 -39.90
CA GLY A 698 0.29 -6.90 -40.34
C GLY A 698 0.71 -5.59 -39.69
N LYS A 699 -0.27 -4.79 -39.27
CA LYS A 699 -0.06 -3.40 -38.84
C LYS A 699 0.55 -3.30 -37.43
N LEU A 700 1.33 -2.25 -37.24
CA LEU A 700 1.89 -1.85 -35.95
C LEU A 700 0.77 -1.58 -34.94
N SER A 701 0.84 -2.22 -33.79
CA SER A 701 -0.08 -2.02 -32.67
C SER A 701 0.54 -1.08 -31.65
N ARG A 702 -0.28 -0.20 -31.07
CA ARG A 702 0.10 0.74 -30.02
C ARG A 702 -0.87 0.62 -28.86
N SER A 703 -0.36 0.66 -27.65
CA SER A 703 -1.16 0.72 -26.43
C SER A 703 -0.45 1.56 -25.38
N THR A 704 -1.23 2.22 -24.52
CA THR A 704 -0.74 2.96 -23.35
C THR A 704 -1.31 2.35 -22.08
N GLY A 705 -0.64 2.60 -20.95
CA GLY A 705 -1.05 2.16 -19.63
C GLY A 705 -0.15 2.72 -18.55
N LEU A 706 -0.42 2.38 -17.29
CA LEU A 706 0.37 2.79 -16.13
C LEU A 706 1.36 1.68 -15.74
N CYS A 707 2.54 2.09 -15.28
CA CYS A 707 3.48 1.20 -14.60
C CYS A 707 2.89 0.75 -13.25
N LEU A 708 2.65 -0.55 -13.11
CA LEU A 708 2.08 -1.16 -11.90
C LEU A 708 3.16 -1.50 -10.86
N SER A 709 4.32 -1.95 -11.33
CA SER A 709 5.48 -2.23 -10.48
C SER A 709 6.79 -1.93 -11.22
N CYS A 710 7.76 -1.40 -10.47
CA CYS A 710 9.09 -1.09 -10.96
C CYS A 710 10.12 -1.67 -9.98
N GLN A 711 10.77 -2.76 -10.38
CA GLN A 711 11.88 -3.38 -9.65
C GLN A 711 13.21 -3.00 -10.31
N ASN A 712 14.34 -3.46 -9.77
CA ASN A 712 15.66 -3.12 -10.31
C ASN A 712 15.86 -3.70 -11.72
N ASP A 713 15.49 -4.96 -11.95
CA ASP A 713 15.72 -5.67 -13.22
C ASP A 713 14.50 -5.66 -14.15
N ARG A 714 13.32 -5.28 -13.65
CA ARG A 714 12.06 -5.64 -14.30
C ARG A 714 10.90 -4.69 -13.98
N MET A 715 9.95 -4.53 -14.92
CA MET A 715 8.75 -3.69 -14.71
C MET A 715 7.47 -4.31 -15.26
N THR A 716 6.34 -4.10 -14.57
CA THR A 716 5.00 -4.54 -15.04
C THR A 716 4.08 -3.34 -15.27
N TYR A 717 3.17 -3.45 -16.23
CA TYR A 717 2.28 -2.37 -16.66
C TYR A 717 0.98 -2.89 -17.25
N ASN A 718 -0.09 -2.11 -17.24
CA ASN A 718 -1.42 -2.53 -17.73
C ASN A 718 -1.72 -2.13 -19.19
N ALA A 719 -0.71 -1.73 -19.97
CA ALA A 719 -0.86 -1.55 -21.41
C ALA A 719 -1.22 -2.88 -22.09
N ILE A 720 -2.10 -2.82 -23.10
CA ILE A 720 -2.58 -3.99 -23.84
C ILE A 720 -1.46 -4.52 -24.73
N VAL A 721 -1.03 -5.74 -24.45
CA VAL A 721 -0.05 -6.49 -25.23
C VAL A 721 -0.66 -7.83 -25.68
N VAL A 722 -0.24 -8.31 -26.85
CA VAL A 722 -0.73 -9.58 -27.42
C VAL A 722 0.45 -10.45 -27.88
N PRO A 723 0.26 -11.78 -28.03
CA PRO A 723 1.28 -12.66 -28.56
C PRO A 723 1.86 -12.13 -29.88
N GLY A 724 3.18 -12.24 -30.05
CA GLY A 724 3.94 -11.67 -31.17
C GLY A 724 4.61 -10.32 -30.88
N MET A 725 4.13 -9.59 -29.85
CA MET A 725 4.75 -8.33 -29.43
C MET A 725 6.01 -8.52 -28.56
N SER A 726 6.48 -9.75 -28.33
CA SER A 726 7.72 -10.00 -27.59
C SER A 726 8.90 -9.27 -28.24
N GLY A 727 9.65 -8.50 -27.45
CA GLY A 727 10.71 -7.60 -27.87
C GLY A 727 10.25 -6.17 -28.17
N SER A 728 8.98 -5.81 -27.91
CA SER A 728 8.49 -4.44 -28.11
C SER A 728 9.13 -3.42 -27.16
N PRO A 729 9.37 -2.18 -27.62
CA PRO A 729 9.77 -1.06 -26.76
C PRO A 729 8.68 -0.72 -25.76
N VAL A 730 9.08 -0.58 -24.49
CA VAL A 730 8.30 0.07 -23.44
C VAL A 730 8.91 1.45 -23.20
N PHE A 731 8.16 2.51 -23.46
CA PHE A 731 8.68 3.88 -23.48
C PHE A 731 7.77 4.86 -22.73
N LEU A 732 8.31 6.02 -22.38
CA LEU A 732 7.56 7.14 -21.80
C LEU A 732 7.99 8.46 -22.46
N SER A 733 7.27 9.54 -22.16
CA SER A 733 7.69 10.89 -22.55
C SER A 733 8.79 11.40 -21.62
N HIS A 734 9.98 11.67 -22.16
CA HIS A 734 11.06 12.31 -21.42
C HIS A 734 11.66 13.45 -22.24
N ASN A 735 11.61 14.67 -21.70
CA ASN A 735 11.98 15.91 -22.41
C ASN A 735 11.28 16.08 -23.77
N GLY A 736 10.03 15.60 -23.87
CA GLY A 736 9.23 15.67 -25.10
C GLY A 736 9.51 14.58 -26.14
N TYR A 737 10.41 13.64 -25.86
CA TYR A 737 10.81 12.56 -26.78
C TYR A 737 10.40 11.18 -26.28
N ALA A 738 10.13 10.26 -27.21
CA ALA A 738 9.85 8.86 -26.89
C ALA A 738 11.12 8.18 -26.38
N THR A 739 11.16 7.90 -25.07
CA THR A 739 12.35 7.39 -24.39
C THR A 739 12.09 6.00 -23.83
N VAL A 740 12.84 5.00 -24.29
CA VAL A 740 12.65 3.61 -23.88
C VAL A 740 13.20 3.38 -22.48
N VAL A 741 12.42 2.65 -21.70
CA VAL A 741 12.72 2.27 -20.32
C VAL A 741 12.73 0.74 -20.13
N GLY A 742 12.27 -0.03 -21.12
CA GLY A 742 12.33 -1.49 -21.06
C GLY A 742 12.05 -2.22 -22.38
N ILE A 743 12.38 -3.52 -22.40
CA ILE A 743 12.15 -4.46 -23.50
C ILE A 743 11.06 -5.45 -23.09
N HIS A 744 9.89 -5.39 -23.73
CA HIS A 744 8.78 -6.29 -23.44
C HIS A 744 9.17 -7.74 -23.69
N ILE A 745 8.91 -8.65 -22.74
CA ILE A 745 9.27 -10.07 -22.88
C ILE A 745 8.05 -10.91 -23.23
N ASP A 746 7.01 -10.85 -22.42
CA ASP A 746 5.79 -11.63 -22.63
C ASP A 746 4.62 -11.02 -21.84
N PRO A 747 3.37 -11.34 -22.21
CA PRO A 747 2.20 -10.95 -21.44
C PRO A 747 2.19 -11.65 -20.07
N SER A 748 1.97 -10.86 -19.02
CA SER A 748 1.75 -11.33 -17.65
C SER A 748 0.30 -11.04 -17.26
N GLY A 749 -0.67 -11.83 -17.77
CA GLY A 749 -2.09 -11.59 -17.44
C GLY A 749 -2.63 -10.25 -17.97
N VAL A 750 -3.28 -9.40 -17.15
CA VAL A 750 -3.90 -8.07 -17.50
C VAL A 750 -2.87 -7.00 -17.90
N GLY A 751 -1.68 -7.37 -18.32
CA GLY A 751 -0.62 -6.43 -18.58
C GLY A 751 0.63 -7.05 -19.19
N GLY A 752 1.55 -6.19 -19.57
CA GLY A 752 2.86 -6.60 -20.03
C GLY A 752 3.90 -6.55 -18.92
N TRP A 753 4.92 -7.38 -19.10
CA TRP A 753 6.13 -7.33 -18.31
C TRP A 753 7.34 -7.10 -19.23
N CYS A 754 8.32 -6.33 -18.76
CA CYS A 754 9.55 -6.04 -19.49
C CYS A 754 10.80 -6.17 -18.62
N VAL A 755 11.93 -6.45 -19.28
CA VAL A 755 13.26 -6.20 -18.73
C VAL A 755 13.49 -4.72 -18.70
N ARG A 756 13.95 -4.20 -17.58
CA ARG A 756 14.23 -2.78 -17.40
C ARG A 756 15.57 -2.42 -18.03
N LEU A 757 15.64 -1.30 -18.75
CA LEU A 757 16.90 -0.76 -19.25
C LEU A 757 17.64 -0.04 -18.11
N THR A 758 18.36 -0.80 -17.29
CA THR A 758 19.23 -0.24 -16.24
C THR A 758 20.56 0.27 -16.82
N ALA A 759 21.38 0.89 -15.96
CA ALA A 759 22.72 1.31 -16.35
C ALA A 759 23.59 0.13 -16.79
N GLU A 760 23.46 -1.01 -16.10
CA GLU A 760 24.19 -2.24 -16.42
C GLU A 760 23.75 -2.83 -17.76
N VAL A 761 22.44 -2.85 -18.04
CA VAL A 761 21.89 -3.33 -19.32
C VAL A 761 22.33 -2.44 -20.48
N LEU A 762 22.22 -1.12 -20.32
CA LEU A 762 22.65 -0.17 -21.35
C LEU A 762 24.17 -0.21 -21.58
N GLU A 763 24.96 -0.38 -20.52
CA GLU A 763 26.40 -0.58 -20.63
C GLU A 763 26.76 -1.83 -21.43
N GLU A 764 26.08 -2.95 -21.19
CA GLU A 764 26.29 -4.17 -21.99
C GLU A 764 25.98 -3.92 -23.48
N ILE A 765 24.85 -3.25 -23.78
CA ILE A 765 24.43 -2.90 -25.13
C ILE A 765 25.44 -1.95 -25.80
N PHE A 766 25.91 -0.92 -25.10
CA PHE A 766 26.92 0.00 -25.63
C PHE A 766 28.26 -0.69 -25.83
N GLY A 767 28.59 -1.69 -25.00
CA GLY A 767 29.75 -2.55 -25.20
C GLY A 767 29.68 -3.32 -26.51
N TRP A 768 28.53 -3.96 -26.79
CA TRP A 768 28.29 -4.65 -28.07
C TRP A 768 28.37 -3.71 -29.27
N ALA A 769 27.83 -2.49 -29.15
CA ALA A 769 27.86 -1.48 -30.20
C ALA A 769 29.18 -0.69 -30.28
N ASN A 770 30.18 -1.00 -29.45
CA ASN A 770 31.45 -0.27 -29.33
C ASN A 770 31.28 1.25 -29.09
N ALA A 771 30.28 1.61 -28.29
CA ALA A 771 29.89 3.00 -27.97
C ALA A 771 30.40 3.49 -26.60
N ILE A 772 31.32 2.75 -25.96
CA ILE A 772 31.92 3.10 -24.66
C ILE A 772 33.38 3.46 -24.84
N TYR A 773 33.82 4.57 -24.26
CA TYR A 773 35.25 4.84 -24.11
C TYR A 773 35.73 4.31 -22.77
N THR A 774 36.52 3.24 -22.79
CA THR A 774 37.05 2.63 -21.56
C THR A 774 38.45 3.13 -21.25
N ASN A 775 38.77 3.17 -19.96
CA ASN A 775 40.11 3.46 -19.44
C ASN A 775 40.72 4.78 -19.96
N LYS A 776 39.93 5.87 -19.98
CA LYS A 776 40.38 7.18 -20.46
C LYS A 776 40.75 8.13 -19.33
N CYS A 777 41.77 8.96 -19.55
CA CYS A 777 42.17 10.03 -18.64
C CYS A 777 41.62 11.37 -19.14
N LEU A 778 41.23 12.25 -18.21
CA LEU A 778 40.79 13.61 -18.52
C LEU A 778 41.94 14.59 -18.40
N ARG A 779 42.34 15.21 -19.51
CA ARG A 779 43.41 16.21 -19.54
C ARG A 779 42.84 17.61 -19.32
N VAL A 780 43.61 18.48 -18.69
CA VAL A 780 43.27 19.88 -18.49
C VAL A 780 44.08 20.72 -19.48
N LEU A 781 43.40 21.52 -20.32
CA LEU A 781 44.08 22.49 -21.18
C LEU A 781 44.10 23.87 -20.50
N PRO A 782 45.30 24.45 -20.31
CA PRO A 782 45.44 25.78 -19.72
C PRO A 782 45.07 26.89 -20.70
N THR A 783 44.37 27.91 -20.21
CA THR A 783 44.18 29.18 -20.92
C THR A 783 45.36 30.13 -20.65
N GLY A 784 46.58 29.74 -21.02
CA GLY A 784 47.79 30.54 -20.76
C GLY A 784 49.12 29.80 -20.96
N ARG A 785 50.25 30.46 -20.64
CA ARG A 785 51.59 29.83 -20.65
C ARG A 785 51.76 28.92 -19.44
N VAL A 786 51.48 27.64 -19.61
CA VAL A 786 51.56 26.59 -18.57
C VAL A 786 52.33 25.38 -19.15
N PRO A 787 53.03 24.56 -18.34
CA PRO A 787 54.14 23.70 -18.76
C PRO A 787 53.80 22.68 -19.85
N ARG A 788 54.82 22.25 -20.61
CA ARG A 788 54.74 21.23 -21.67
C ARG A 788 54.29 19.83 -21.19
N GLU A 789 54.17 19.63 -19.87
CA GLU A 789 53.81 18.37 -19.23
C GLU A 789 52.31 18.35 -18.89
N GLY A 790 51.59 17.31 -19.33
CA GLY A 790 50.13 17.24 -19.25
C GLY A 790 49.58 17.23 -17.82
N CYS A 791 48.58 18.09 -17.56
CA CYS A 791 47.79 18.12 -16.32
C CYS A 791 46.51 17.28 -16.49
N TYR A 792 46.11 16.54 -15.47
CA TYR A 792 44.98 15.60 -15.51
C TYR A 792 44.04 15.74 -14.31
N LEU A 793 42.76 15.40 -14.48
CA LEU A 793 41.82 15.25 -13.37
C LEU A 793 42.18 13.99 -12.57
N HIS A 794 42.40 14.16 -11.27
CA HIS A 794 42.76 13.11 -10.34
C HIS A 794 41.83 13.14 -9.12
N PHE A 795 41.40 11.97 -8.65
CA PHE A 795 40.60 11.82 -7.43
C PHE A 795 41.44 11.16 -6.34
N PRO A 796 42.02 11.92 -5.40
CA PRO A 796 42.81 11.35 -4.31
C PRO A 796 41.96 10.49 -3.36
N PRO A 797 42.51 9.43 -2.75
CA PRO A 797 41.75 8.58 -1.83
C PRO A 797 41.44 9.28 -0.49
N ASP A 798 42.16 10.36 -0.17
CA ASP A 798 42.04 11.17 1.05
C ASP A 798 41.15 12.42 0.87
N ARG A 799 40.55 12.63 -0.30
CA ARG A 799 39.73 13.83 -0.59
C ARG A 799 38.35 13.48 -1.14
N GLU A 800 37.38 14.31 -0.78
CA GLU A 800 35.99 14.17 -1.25
C GLU A 800 35.75 14.74 -2.67
N TYR A 801 36.74 15.40 -3.25
CA TYR A 801 36.65 16.06 -4.56
C TYR A 801 37.90 15.82 -5.43
N GLY A 802 37.71 15.90 -6.74
CA GLY A 802 38.76 15.79 -7.74
C GLY A 802 39.62 17.06 -7.83
N ILE A 803 40.90 16.88 -8.12
CA ILE A 803 41.90 17.93 -8.27
C ILE A 803 42.62 17.81 -9.62
N ALA A 804 43.24 18.89 -10.09
CA ALA A 804 44.12 18.87 -11.25
C ALA A 804 45.56 18.50 -10.81
N ALA A 805 46.16 17.46 -11.38
CA ALA A 805 47.49 16.96 -11.02
C ALA A 805 48.42 16.85 -12.24
N ILE A 806 49.74 17.01 -12.05
CA ILE A 806 50.75 16.89 -13.11
C ILE A 806 51.20 15.42 -13.21
N GLY A 807 51.16 14.85 -14.41
CA GLY A 807 51.27 13.40 -14.65
C GLY A 807 52.55 12.69 -14.21
N GLN A 808 53.64 13.40 -13.87
CA GLN A 808 54.88 12.77 -13.36
C GLN A 808 54.82 12.40 -11.86
N GLN A 809 53.86 12.93 -11.09
CA GLN A 809 53.86 12.79 -9.62
C GLN A 809 52.82 11.79 -9.08
N VAL A 810 51.75 11.51 -9.83
CA VAL A 810 50.65 10.64 -9.41
C VAL A 810 50.09 9.90 -10.63
N PRO A 811 49.81 8.57 -10.56
CA PRO A 811 49.16 7.87 -11.66
C PRO A 811 47.80 8.50 -11.98
N PRO A 812 47.49 8.77 -13.27
CA PRO A 812 46.27 9.45 -13.64
C PRO A 812 45.04 8.60 -13.30
N THR A 813 43.98 9.26 -12.85
CA THR A 813 42.69 8.59 -12.68
C THR A 813 42.09 8.27 -14.03
N THR A 814 41.58 7.04 -14.20
CA THR A 814 40.92 6.61 -15.43
C THR A 814 39.41 6.51 -15.24
N PHE A 815 38.69 6.70 -16.34
CA PHE A 815 37.23 6.72 -16.38
C PHE A 815 36.73 5.85 -17.54
N ASP A 816 35.58 5.22 -17.32
CA ASP A 816 34.73 4.76 -18.42
C ASP A 816 33.72 5.85 -18.75
N ILE A 817 33.53 6.13 -20.03
CA ILE A 817 32.65 7.18 -20.53
C ILE A 817 31.52 6.52 -21.29
N LEU A 818 30.30 6.69 -20.78
CA LEU A 818 29.11 6.05 -21.32
C LEU A 818 28.13 7.11 -21.84
N PRO A 819 27.44 6.85 -22.96
CA PRO A 819 26.27 7.62 -23.35
C PRO A 819 25.23 7.62 -22.22
N SER A 820 24.77 8.80 -21.82
CA SER A 820 23.83 8.99 -20.70
C SER A 820 22.44 9.41 -21.13
N TYR A 821 22.35 10.14 -22.23
CA TYR A 821 21.09 10.58 -22.81
C TYR A 821 21.28 10.80 -24.30
N ALA A 822 20.31 10.32 -25.08
CA ALA A 822 20.14 10.64 -26.48
C ALA A 822 18.65 10.72 -26.80
N SER A 823 18.25 11.76 -27.53
CA SER A 823 16.87 11.92 -28.02
C SER A 823 16.70 11.34 -29.43
N SER A 824 15.46 10.93 -29.71
CA SER A 824 15.00 10.39 -30.99
C SER A 824 15.05 11.39 -32.14
N ALA A 825 14.69 12.66 -31.90
CA ALA A 825 14.50 13.60 -32.99
C ALA A 825 15.78 13.97 -33.75
N THR A 826 16.97 14.00 -33.10
CA THR A 826 18.19 14.32 -33.86
C THR A 826 19.55 13.81 -33.39
N GLY A 827 19.70 13.12 -32.25
CA GLY A 827 21.06 12.80 -31.75
C GLY A 827 21.99 14.04 -31.62
N ARG A 828 21.42 15.26 -31.60
CA ARG A 828 22.15 16.53 -31.46
C ARG A 828 22.54 16.80 -30.01
N ILE A 829 21.73 16.30 -29.06
CA ILE A 829 22.01 16.37 -27.64
C ILE A 829 22.51 14.98 -27.23
N LYS A 830 23.84 14.84 -27.19
CA LYS A 830 24.53 13.67 -26.68
C LYS A 830 25.13 14.04 -25.35
N LEU A 831 24.60 13.47 -24.29
CA LEU A 831 25.19 13.64 -22.97
C LEU A 831 25.90 12.36 -22.59
N TYR A 832 27.05 12.47 -21.93
CA TYR A 832 27.86 11.36 -21.45
C TYR A 832 28.05 11.47 -19.95
N VAL A 833 28.17 10.32 -19.30
CA VAL A 833 28.53 10.22 -17.88
C VAL A 833 29.89 9.56 -17.76
N PHE A 834 30.59 9.92 -16.68
CA PHE A 834 31.92 9.43 -16.39
C PHE A 834 31.86 8.53 -15.17
N ARG A 835 32.31 7.28 -15.33
CA ARG A 835 32.42 6.32 -14.24
C ARG A 835 33.88 6.18 -13.84
N PHE A 836 34.19 6.56 -12.61
CA PHE A 836 35.50 6.44 -12.00
C PHE A 836 35.96 4.97 -11.93
N ARG A 837 37.17 4.70 -12.41
CA ARG A 837 37.86 3.42 -12.21
C ARG A 837 38.94 3.58 -11.14
N ALA A 838 38.69 2.92 -10.02
CA ALA A 838 39.69 2.83 -8.97
C ALA A 838 40.91 2.01 -9.45
N PRO A 839 42.14 2.46 -9.17
CA PRO A 839 43.34 1.66 -9.41
C PRO A 839 43.27 0.27 -8.73
N PRO A 840 43.97 -0.76 -9.25
CA PRO A 840 43.88 -2.15 -8.74
C PRO A 840 44.20 -2.36 -7.25
N LYS A 841 44.76 -1.36 -6.56
CA LYS A 841 45.11 -1.39 -5.14
C LYS A 841 44.19 -0.55 -4.25
N TRP A 842 43.19 0.13 -4.82
CA TRP A 842 42.26 0.96 -4.07
C TRP A 842 41.02 0.14 -3.67
N PRO A 843 40.42 0.43 -2.51
CA PRO A 843 39.16 -0.19 -2.10
C PRO A 843 38.08 0.06 -3.17
N ARG A 844 37.19 -0.92 -3.38
CA ARG A 844 36.09 -0.78 -4.34
C ARG A 844 35.25 0.46 -3.97
N PRO A 845 35.19 1.48 -4.83
CA PRO A 845 34.56 2.73 -4.46
C PRO A 845 33.04 2.56 -4.44
N THR A 846 32.40 2.96 -3.34
CA THR A 846 30.92 3.01 -3.23
C THR A 846 30.33 4.14 -4.08
N GLN A 847 31.12 5.18 -4.35
CA GLN A 847 30.81 6.29 -5.25
C GLN A 847 31.57 6.11 -6.55
N LYS A 848 30.87 6.00 -7.67
CA LYS A 848 31.47 5.66 -8.98
C LYS A 848 31.18 6.69 -10.07
N TRP A 849 30.19 7.55 -9.90
CA TRP A 849 29.79 8.52 -10.95
C TRP A 849 30.42 9.88 -10.70
N VAL A 850 31.03 10.48 -11.71
CA VAL A 850 31.57 11.84 -11.60
C VAL A 850 30.43 12.85 -11.69
N GLN A 851 30.29 13.67 -10.65
CA GLN A 851 29.36 14.79 -10.59
C GLN A 851 30.10 16.10 -10.86
N TRP A 852 29.53 16.91 -11.74
CA TRP A 852 30.05 18.19 -12.19
C TRP A 852 29.21 19.31 -11.59
N ASP A 853 29.63 19.83 -10.43
CA ASP A 853 28.94 20.91 -9.75
C ASP A 853 29.52 22.27 -10.17
N ILE A 854 28.88 22.90 -11.15
CA ILE A 854 29.33 24.16 -11.75
C ILE A 854 29.10 25.34 -10.81
N ALA A 855 28.05 25.29 -10.00
CA ALA A 855 27.65 26.39 -9.13
C ALA A 855 28.73 26.67 -8.08
N ILE A 856 29.30 25.62 -7.50
CA ILE A 856 30.39 25.71 -6.52
C ILE A 856 31.77 25.37 -7.10
N ARG A 857 31.83 25.05 -8.41
CA ARG A 857 33.05 24.69 -9.17
C ARG A 857 33.81 23.50 -8.59
N ILE A 858 33.09 22.46 -8.16
CA ILE A 858 33.64 21.23 -7.60
C ILE A 858 33.28 20.05 -8.49
N VAL A 859 34.22 19.11 -8.63
CA VAL A 859 33.95 17.79 -9.20
C VAL A 859 34.14 16.74 -8.12
N ARG A 860 33.15 15.86 -7.94
CA ARG A 860 33.14 14.84 -6.88
C ARG A 860 32.58 13.51 -7.39
N LEU A 861 32.68 12.45 -6.59
CA LEU A 861 32.07 11.16 -6.90
C LEU A 861 30.71 11.01 -6.19
N THR A 862 29.74 10.42 -6.87
CA THR A 862 28.42 10.07 -6.34
C THR A 862 28.12 8.58 -6.50
N SER A 863 27.26 8.04 -5.64
CA SER A 863 26.79 6.65 -5.71
C SER A 863 25.67 6.47 -6.73
N SER A 864 24.81 7.48 -6.91
CA SER A 864 23.71 7.53 -7.88
C SER A 864 23.97 8.53 -9.01
N LEU A 865 23.29 8.32 -10.14
CA LEU A 865 23.25 9.30 -11.24
C LEU A 865 22.30 10.45 -10.90
N HIS A 866 22.68 11.66 -11.28
CA HIS A 866 21.92 12.89 -11.22
C HIS A 866 22.10 13.63 -12.54
N GLN A 867 21.27 14.63 -12.80
CA GLN A 867 21.39 15.44 -14.01
C GLN A 867 22.79 16.11 -14.11
N SER A 868 23.36 16.52 -12.98
CA SER A 868 24.72 17.10 -12.90
C SER A 868 25.86 16.09 -13.10
N ASN A 869 25.59 14.80 -13.33
CA ASN A 869 26.61 13.84 -13.77
C ASN A 869 26.79 13.80 -15.30
N SER A 870 25.81 14.31 -16.05
CA SER A 870 25.77 14.27 -17.51
C SER A 870 26.43 15.51 -18.11
N VAL A 871 27.36 15.30 -19.05
CA VAL A 871 28.08 16.38 -19.75
C VAL A 871 28.03 16.17 -21.26
N LYS A 872 28.09 17.26 -22.02
CA LYS A 872 28.19 17.21 -23.48
C LYS A 872 29.66 17.11 -23.89
N LEU A 873 29.91 16.32 -24.94
CA LEU A 873 31.23 16.19 -25.57
C LEU A 873 31.20 16.83 -26.95
N ASP A 874 31.91 17.94 -27.11
CA ASP A 874 32.04 18.66 -28.38
C ASP A 874 33.40 18.31 -29.02
N SER A 875 33.41 17.77 -30.25
CA SER A 875 34.64 17.41 -30.95
C SER A 875 35.46 18.66 -31.30
N MET A 876 36.77 18.59 -31.09
CA MET A 876 37.74 19.64 -31.47
C MET A 876 38.69 19.11 -32.52
N LEU A 877 38.82 19.82 -33.65
CA LEU A 877 39.81 19.52 -34.67
C LEU A 877 41.16 20.13 -34.29
N GLU A 878 42.04 19.34 -33.69
CA GLU A 878 43.48 19.67 -33.52
C GLU A 878 44.33 18.44 -33.92
N GLY A 879 44.77 18.38 -35.18
CA GLY A 879 45.66 17.34 -35.68
C GLY A 879 45.05 15.93 -35.73
N SER A 880 45.88 14.89 -35.62
CA SER A 880 45.52 13.47 -35.72
C SER A 880 45.04 12.84 -34.40
N GLN A 881 44.63 13.64 -33.40
CA GLN A 881 44.13 13.15 -32.11
C GLN A 881 42.64 13.51 -31.93
N ASN A 882 41.83 12.55 -31.46
CA ASN A 882 40.44 12.79 -31.11
C ASN A 882 40.37 13.51 -29.77
N ILE A 883 40.16 14.82 -29.83
CA ILE A 883 40.10 15.71 -28.67
C ILE A 883 38.64 16.18 -28.48
N PHE A 884 38.09 16.03 -27.27
CA PHE A 884 36.73 16.47 -26.94
C PHE A 884 36.73 17.54 -25.86
N ARG A 885 35.98 18.63 -26.08
CA ARG A 885 35.71 19.66 -25.08
C ARG A 885 34.47 19.28 -24.26
N LEU A 886 34.56 19.42 -22.94
CA LEU A 886 33.44 19.14 -22.03
C LEU A 886 32.63 20.41 -21.76
N SER A 887 31.31 20.34 -21.90
CA SER A 887 30.38 21.43 -21.59
C SER A 887 29.17 20.92 -20.81
N VAL A 888 28.59 21.76 -19.94
CA VAL A 888 27.34 21.44 -19.20
C VAL A 888 26.41 22.63 -19.34
N GLU A 889 25.18 22.37 -19.79
CA GLU A 889 24.17 23.41 -20.06
C GLU A 889 24.70 24.53 -20.97
N ASP A 890 25.50 24.16 -21.98
CA ASP A 890 26.20 25.07 -22.92
C ASP A 890 27.20 26.05 -22.28
N ASN A 891 27.45 25.93 -20.97
CA ASN A 891 28.54 26.62 -20.27
C ASN A 891 29.80 25.76 -20.26
N GLN A 892 30.96 26.41 -20.42
CA GLN A 892 32.25 25.74 -20.28
C GLN A 892 32.50 25.38 -18.81
N LEU A 893 32.97 24.15 -18.58
CA LEU A 893 33.29 23.64 -17.26
C LEU A 893 34.61 24.27 -16.78
N MET A 894 34.51 25.19 -15.82
CA MET A 894 35.66 25.92 -15.25
C MET A 894 35.89 25.47 -13.80
N ILE A 895 36.94 24.68 -13.55
CA ILE A 895 37.34 24.32 -12.18
C ILE A 895 38.57 25.15 -11.79
N PRO A 896 38.55 25.83 -10.64
CA PRO A 896 39.71 26.58 -10.18
C PRO A 896 40.78 25.64 -9.62
N ILE A 897 42.02 25.80 -10.05
CA ILE A 897 43.16 25.10 -9.43
C ILE A 897 43.49 25.81 -8.10
N PRO A 898 43.54 25.10 -6.96
CA PRO A 898 44.05 25.69 -5.73
C PRO A 898 45.55 25.93 -5.90
N HIS A 899 45.97 27.19 -5.99
CA HIS A 899 47.33 27.56 -5.64
C HIS A 899 47.36 27.76 -4.14
N PHE A 900 48.24 27.06 -3.43
CA PHE A 900 48.46 27.33 -2.02
C PHE A 900 49.40 28.53 -1.89
N ASP A 901 49.02 29.55 -1.11
CA ASP A 901 49.95 30.62 -0.75
C ASP A 901 51.11 30.06 0.10
N GLN A 902 52.13 30.88 0.39
CA GLN A 902 53.25 30.46 1.25
C GLN A 902 52.82 30.03 2.67
N GLN A 903 51.55 30.20 3.03
CA GLN A 903 50.92 29.85 4.31
C GLN A 903 49.90 28.71 4.15
N ASN A 904 49.92 28.01 3.02
CA ASN A 904 49.08 26.85 2.71
C ASN A 904 47.57 27.15 2.66
N ARG A 905 47.17 28.38 2.32
CA ARG A 905 45.77 28.76 2.08
C ARG A 905 45.43 28.72 0.59
N PRO A 906 44.24 28.22 0.20
CA PRO A 906 43.85 28.15 -1.21
C PRO A 906 43.59 29.55 -1.79
N VAL A 907 44.29 29.86 -2.89
CA VAL A 907 44.14 31.07 -3.70
C VAL A 907 43.69 30.66 -5.11
N TYR A 908 42.58 31.23 -5.58
CA TYR A 908 41.94 30.87 -6.85
C TYR A 908 42.22 31.94 -7.93
N HIS A 909 43.23 31.74 -8.78
CA HIS A 909 43.61 32.76 -9.78
C HIS A 909 43.63 32.35 -11.26
N ALA A 910 43.37 31.08 -11.62
CA ALA A 910 43.41 30.69 -13.03
C ALA A 910 42.24 29.80 -13.48
N GLN A 911 41.77 30.09 -14.70
CA GLN A 911 40.66 29.49 -15.42
C GLN A 911 41.17 28.34 -16.32
N PHE A 912 40.64 27.12 -16.19
CA PHE A 912 41.10 25.97 -16.98
C PHE A 912 39.92 25.22 -17.62
N CYS A 913 40.09 24.77 -18.88
CA CYS A 913 39.10 24.00 -19.61
C CYS A 913 39.48 22.52 -19.63
N PHE A 914 38.52 21.62 -19.37
CA PHE A 914 38.75 20.17 -19.51
C PHE A 914 38.66 19.73 -20.95
N VAL A 915 39.59 18.85 -21.32
CA VAL A 915 39.68 18.28 -22.64
C VAL A 915 40.01 16.79 -22.55
N LEU A 916 39.18 15.96 -23.16
CA LEU A 916 39.43 14.53 -23.29
C LEU A 916 40.37 14.30 -24.46
N ALA A 917 41.57 13.76 -24.21
CA ALA A 917 42.47 13.29 -25.27
C ALA A 917 42.29 11.77 -25.43
N VAL A 918 41.68 11.34 -26.54
CA VAL A 918 41.55 9.92 -26.85
C VAL A 918 42.76 9.50 -27.69
N GLN A 919 43.82 8.99 -27.04
CA GLN A 919 44.83 8.21 -27.76
C GLN A 919 44.22 6.86 -28.18
N GLY A 920 44.58 6.44 -29.40
CA GLY A 920 43.92 5.40 -30.19
C GLY A 920 43.79 4.02 -29.55
N GLN A 921 42.92 3.20 -30.14
CA GLN A 921 42.76 1.80 -29.80
C GLN A 921 44.10 1.07 -29.95
N GLY A 922 44.59 0.51 -28.85
CA GLY A 922 45.83 -0.27 -28.82
C GLY A 922 47.04 0.52 -28.35
N CYS A 923 47.28 0.50 -27.04
CA CYS A 923 48.64 0.39 -26.52
C CYS A 923 48.58 -0.45 -25.23
N GLY A 924 49.41 -1.49 -25.21
CA GLY A 924 49.60 -2.39 -24.10
C GLY A 924 50.08 -1.68 -22.84
N GLY A 925 50.08 -2.46 -21.77
CA GLY A 925 50.30 -1.98 -20.42
C GLY A 925 51.56 -1.15 -20.22
N LEU A 926 51.46 -0.31 -19.18
CA LEU A 926 52.52 -0.05 -18.21
C LEU A 926 51.84 0.07 -16.84
#